data_AF-A0A934BNE5-F1
#
_entry.id   AF-A0A934BNE5-F1
#
_cell.length_a   1.000
_cell.length_b   1.000
_cell.length_c   1.000
_cell.angle_alpha   90.00
_cell.angle_beta   90.00
_cell.angle_gamma   90.00
#
_symmetry.space_group_name_H-M   'P 1'
#
loop_
_entity.id
_entity.type
_entity.pdbx_description
1 polymer ?
#
loop_
_entity_poly.entity_id
_entity_poly.type
_entity_poly.pdbx_seq_one_letter_code
_entity_poly.pdbx_strand_id
1 'polypeptide(L)'
;MNLRLAWLILAAVWLPNCQLRGEDIQNSRVVVRLVGNEGMWLGADVIERASGRLIAPLRLSSRDAIFADLATVEKKEAGGVATQTLRFANLRARLGAGVTLGQHDTVSVTLRGEDAYPQVAFDLTVVSFTKEEWERFFGGPTPFHFLTIAMPEAEAWHQRGWLMATPKSDPFVLQQDAAYGGSVASEFSRNWSYVCALGGSPMPAIGLWAPAAKHYAGLVFQGARVTDNSEREVSTAYCWDGGAERQFVALCYPHDLNSYRKVAYPERRSRVASRADLFWSLNLPSTSDPNRSLHDCFQERYTDHAPRVPRTPNVGYMPGATRLNDWPALPPPRLVVRHEKGGTYEMAGTVEIGGWNWYAESPVEAAYLRYDAKAFAGLREDLDYLMAHAKTFEAGGEKCVFWEKPIEGRWKKKWGGEPVRTLHNANGFAAGIAMVDVWRHEHATNGDEAAKLLPFIDGVFNWAKHFVWSRNEFADVPASPFAIGATLPAVFLLDYHFTFRDTPERAERARAALDLAVSIAYRYLAAWAADNDKTDNEDPTFLMEPNSGQNWAGAPCANEVAWFLDVLAQVYVHSGDARLGYMLRGALDRWNLLYRDMEKPSLADYGRDAFTEGWGVYSGCGPGAGIRYDYGWANDLLYAWPISNAVARVVCGDRAALACVKTAERFDVTDYRSGGASAGDFSFRVASERKKPFDIALSYPQVNLAAKKVVVQRGSERLDGDVRRPPQAPASLYIRGLRDGDTVVVGEPKADAPPLAIARLLEQEPLPEAGRGKNGEFLMKLGPVSGDTGEFELLPLESDTKLTADWTKLDSWAGLPSGLRWAFGVPFWLTPMSAADGRIARRAPVKFLHGIEGPATLFLAYAATHKDAWFSLAMDNGTSTIVNAEPSIAWQPWPPVFKQRLLLASMNIPALRSVERISSRNALLVALTLHHGDPKTLPVTTAAVNAGIEAWRTEQKAHAEMDSLRTEVEKLPAGRIALLPTDPRGPARRFASRCGLLEKTDALTPEQMVEPGRLDASRYPVALNLGGERYPFSVRADGDGRAALVNYLKSGGLIICLCREPFPFYYGEDLRDPKHAEVNSAQPLLPQLGVTLKNIFEKPPEGHTFRFDHIVSQRVLPNAPWQLIFPTNGDLRLRTISDEGMDRHVVRYHTLYAVSDERSNDHGDAAAYIEWTNGDLAGGKLLYVWSGLQLDPYNSPMLLHSIFRFAIEHAKKTK
;
A
#
# COMPACT_ATOMS: atom_id res chain seq x y z
N MET A 1 49.19 67.40 -12.73
CA MET A 1 49.95 66.13 -12.51
C MET A 1 49.46 65.35 -11.27
N ASN A 2 48.19 65.50 -10.86
CA ASN A 2 47.62 64.93 -9.61
C ASN A 2 46.26 64.24 -9.84
N LEU A 3 46.05 63.64 -11.02
CA LEU A 3 44.81 62.91 -11.36
C LEU A 3 45.03 61.43 -11.65
N ARG A 4 46.24 61.01 -12.04
CA ARG A 4 46.56 59.58 -12.29
C ARG A 4 46.82 58.78 -11.01
N LEU A 5 47.34 59.41 -9.95
CA LEU A 5 47.56 58.73 -8.67
C LEU A 5 46.26 58.56 -7.87
N ALA A 6 45.31 59.49 -8.01
CA ALA A 6 43.98 59.39 -7.41
C ALA A 6 43.14 58.25 -8.03
N TRP A 7 43.26 58.02 -9.33
CA TRP A 7 42.59 56.90 -10.02
C TRP A 7 43.15 55.52 -9.64
N LEU A 8 44.46 55.41 -9.37
CA LEU A 8 45.08 54.15 -8.94
C LEU A 8 44.74 53.78 -7.49
N ILE A 9 44.53 54.77 -6.61
CA ILE A 9 44.12 54.53 -5.22
C ILE A 9 42.61 54.28 -5.10
N LEU A 10 41.77 54.91 -5.94
CA LEU A 10 40.33 54.59 -6.01
C LEU A 10 40.06 53.18 -6.57
N ALA A 11 40.91 52.65 -7.45
CA ALA A 11 40.80 51.27 -7.92
C ALA A 11 41.21 50.21 -6.87
N ALA A 12 42.03 50.57 -5.88
CA ALA A 12 42.50 49.65 -4.84
C ALA A 12 41.64 49.63 -3.57
N VAL A 13 40.77 50.64 -3.37
CA VAL A 13 39.93 50.78 -2.16
C VAL A 13 38.44 50.48 -2.44
N TRP A 14 38.06 50.27 -3.72
CA TRP A 14 36.69 49.92 -4.16
C TRP A 14 36.54 48.49 -4.71
N LEU A 15 37.40 47.57 -4.27
CA LEU A 15 37.25 46.13 -4.50
C LEU A 15 37.17 45.34 -3.19
N PRO A 16 36.11 45.50 -2.38
CA PRO A 16 35.65 44.40 -1.56
C PRO A 16 34.91 43.40 -2.48
N ASN A 17 35.45 42.19 -2.60
CA ASN A 17 34.78 41.02 -3.18
C ASN A 17 34.26 41.15 -4.63
N CYS A 18 35.17 41.14 -5.61
CA CYS A 18 34.80 40.53 -6.91
C CYS A 18 34.58 39.03 -6.70
N GLN A 19 33.35 38.64 -6.35
CA GLN A 19 32.91 37.25 -6.51
C GLN A 19 33.07 36.87 -7.99
N LEU A 20 33.79 35.77 -8.24
CA LEU A 20 33.91 35.19 -9.58
C LEU A 20 32.51 34.91 -10.13
N ARG A 21 32.24 35.44 -11.34
CA ARG A 21 31.02 35.22 -12.12
C ARG A 21 31.06 33.82 -12.72
N GLY A 22 30.09 32.96 -12.38
CA GLY A 22 29.88 31.62 -12.97
C GLY A 22 31.12 30.71 -12.96
N GLU A 23 31.37 30.00 -11.85
CA GLU A 23 32.45 29.01 -11.73
C GLU A 23 31.88 27.59 -11.65
N ASP A 24 32.52 26.62 -12.33
CA ASP A 24 32.25 25.20 -12.12
C ASP A 24 32.66 24.79 -10.70
N ILE A 25 31.95 23.85 -10.08
CA ILE A 25 32.35 23.24 -8.80
C ILE A 25 32.77 21.79 -9.03
N GLN A 26 33.70 21.28 -8.21
CA GLN A 26 34.21 19.91 -8.35
C GLN A 26 34.69 19.31 -7.04
N ASN A 27 34.63 17.99 -6.94
CA ASN A 27 35.32 17.22 -5.90
C ASN A 27 36.15 16.08 -6.51
N SER A 28 36.54 15.06 -5.73
CA SER A 28 37.34 13.94 -6.23
C SER A 28 36.59 13.04 -7.22
N ARG A 29 35.25 13.08 -7.25
CA ARG A 29 34.40 12.17 -8.05
C ARG A 29 33.67 12.86 -9.19
N VAL A 30 33.21 14.09 -8.99
CA VAL A 30 32.26 14.76 -9.88
C VAL A 30 32.68 16.20 -10.16
N VAL A 31 32.39 16.66 -11.38
CA VAL A 31 32.42 18.06 -11.80
C VAL A 31 30.99 18.49 -12.11
N VAL A 32 30.55 19.62 -11.57
CA VAL A 32 29.27 20.27 -11.89
C VAL A 32 29.59 21.50 -12.72
N ARG A 33 29.34 21.40 -14.02
CA ARG A 33 29.63 22.42 -15.01
C ARG A 33 28.42 23.30 -15.28
N LEU A 34 28.60 24.61 -15.26
CA LEU A 34 27.52 25.55 -15.57
C LEU A 34 27.07 25.46 -17.04
N VAL A 35 25.76 25.58 -17.26
CA VAL A 35 25.15 25.61 -18.60
C VAL A 35 24.35 26.91 -18.76
N GLY A 36 24.65 27.65 -19.83
CA GLY A 36 24.08 28.97 -20.11
C GLY A 36 25.14 30.05 -20.18
N ASN A 37 24.72 31.29 -20.01
CA ASN A 37 25.59 32.46 -20.00
C ASN A 37 25.16 33.47 -18.92
N GLU A 38 26.00 34.46 -18.64
CA GLU A 38 25.70 35.50 -17.64
C GLU A 38 24.35 36.18 -17.96
N GLY A 39 23.44 36.20 -16.97
CA GLY A 39 22.08 36.71 -17.12
C GLY A 39 21.05 35.69 -17.64
N MET A 40 21.47 34.50 -18.06
CA MET A 40 20.59 33.40 -18.49
C MET A 40 21.26 32.03 -18.28
N TRP A 41 21.31 31.59 -17.02
CA TRP A 41 21.77 30.25 -16.66
C TRP A 41 20.63 29.25 -16.74
N LEU A 42 20.84 28.14 -17.45
CA LEU A 42 19.81 27.13 -17.72
C LEU A 42 19.89 25.93 -16.76
N GLY A 43 21.02 25.78 -16.07
CA GLY A 43 21.26 24.69 -15.13
C GLY A 43 22.74 24.28 -15.12
N ALA A 44 23.00 22.99 -14.95
CA ALA A 44 24.35 22.44 -14.92
C ALA A 44 24.44 21.03 -15.51
N ASP A 45 25.60 20.68 -16.05
CA ASP A 45 25.96 19.32 -16.41
C ASP A 45 26.78 18.68 -15.28
N VAL A 46 26.31 17.54 -14.80
CA VAL A 46 27.02 16.74 -13.79
C VAL A 46 27.83 15.69 -14.53
N ILE A 47 29.14 15.65 -14.31
CA ILE A 47 30.10 14.87 -15.08
C ILE A 47 30.96 14.04 -14.14
N GLU A 48 31.18 12.76 -14.45
CA GLU A 48 32.13 11.95 -13.70
C GLU A 48 33.55 12.42 -14.00
N ARG A 49 34.30 12.79 -12.95
CA ARG A 49 35.63 13.37 -13.10
C ARG A 49 36.64 12.40 -13.73
N ALA A 50 36.52 11.11 -13.43
CA ALA A 50 37.48 10.10 -13.88
C ALA A 50 37.38 9.82 -15.39
N SER A 51 36.17 9.65 -15.92
CA SER A 51 35.95 9.33 -17.34
C SER A 51 35.60 10.53 -18.21
N GLY A 52 35.16 11.65 -17.62
CA GLY A 52 34.61 12.79 -18.35
C GLY A 52 33.22 12.52 -18.94
N ARG A 53 32.60 11.37 -18.65
CA ARG A 53 31.25 11.03 -19.14
C ARG A 53 30.20 11.87 -18.40
N LEU A 54 29.21 12.35 -19.16
CA LEU A 54 28.04 13.02 -18.61
C LEU A 54 27.24 12.04 -17.74
N ILE A 55 27.00 12.41 -16.49
CA ILE A 55 26.13 11.70 -15.57
C ILE A 55 24.68 12.13 -15.80
N ALA A 56 24.42 13.43 -15.74
CA ALA A 56 23.08 13.97 -15.90
C ALA A 56 23.13 15.45 -16.30
N PRO A 57 22.38 15.87 -17.34
CA PRO A 57 22.08 17.27 -17.56
C PRO A 57 20.96 17.70 -16.61
N LEU A 58 21.29 18.53 -15.62
CA LEU A 58 20.33 19.16 -14.71
C LEU A 58 19.87 20.48 -15.31
N ARG A 59 18.57 20.64 -15.58
CA ARG A 59 18.02 21.87 -16.18
C ARG A 59 16.91 22.44 -15.32
N LEU A 60 16.78 23.77 -15.27
CA LEU A 60 15.83 24.48 -14.41
C LEU A 60 14.37 24.39 -14.92
N SER A 61 14.15 23.99 -16.17
CA SER A 61 12.85 23.57 -16.73
C SER A 61 13.09 23.11 -18.18
N SER A 62 12.14 22.39 -18.78
CA SER A 62 12.23 22.09 -20.22
C SER A 62 11.93 23.32 -21.08
N ARG A 63 12.42 23.32 -22.33
CA ARG A 63 12.31 24.47 -23.28
C ARG A 63 12.84 25.80 -22.73
N ASP A 64 13.74 25.73 -21.75
CA ASP A 64 14.30 26.89 -21.04
C ASP A 64 13.20 27.80 -20.46
N ALA A 65 12.07 27.21 -20.04
CA ALA A 65 10.93 27.97 -19.53
C ALA A 65 11.27 28.73 -18.23
N ILE A 66 12.22 28.18 -17.45
CA ILE A 66 12.79 28.81 -16.25
C ILE A 66 14.31 28.87 -16.43
N PHE A 67 14.90 30.01 -16.06
CA PHE A 67 16.35 30.24 -16.05
C PHE A 67 16.73 31.09 -14.82
N ALA A 68 18.02 31.19 -14.51
CA ALA A 68 18.53 32.03 -13.44
C ALA A 68 19.34 33.20 -14.00
N ASP A 69 19.13 34.42 -13.47
CA ASP A 69 19.97 35.56 -13.85
C ASP A 69 21.39 35.42 -13.27
N LEU A 70 21.49 34.77 -12.11
CA LEU A 70 22.69 34.74 -11.30
C LEU A 70 23.06 33.30 -10.91
N ALA A 71 24.33 32.96 -11.07
CA ALA A 71 24.94 31.75 -10.54
C ALA A 71 26.12 32.14 -9.64
N THR A 72 26.09 31.74 -8.38
CA THR A 72 27.15 31.99 -7.41
C THR A 72 27.71 30.68 -6.86
N VAL A 73 29.01 30.69 -6.54
CA VAL A 73 29.66 29.56 -5.87
C VAL A 73 30.02 29.97 -4.45
N GLU A 74 29.60 29.15 -3.50
CA GLU A 74 29.98 29.25 -2.10
C GLU A 74 30.90 28.08 -1.75
N LYS A 75 32.10 28.38 -1.24
CA LYS A 75 33.06 27.37 -0.76
C LYS A 75 33.20 27.52 0.74
N LYS A 76 32.93 26.44 1.47
CA LYS A 76 33.00 26.35 2.93
C LYS A 76 33.83 25.15 3.33
N GLU A 77 34.55 25.25 4.43
CA GLU A 77 35.21 24.11 5.05
C GLU A 77 34.77 24.07 6.52
N ALA A 78 34.16 22.97 6.92
CA ALA A 78 33.69 22.76 8.29
C ALA A 78 34.05 21.34 8.72
N GLY A 79 34.70 21.20 9.88
CA GLY A 79 35.10 19.89 10.40
C GLY A 79 36.02 19.08 9.46
N GLY A 80 36.83 19.74 8.64
CA GLY A 80 37.70 19.09 7.64
C GLY A 80 36.97 18.57 6.39
N VAL A 81 35.66 18.86 6.25
CA VAL A 81 34.89 18.53 5.05
C VAL A 81 34.72 19.78 4.20
N ALA A 82 35.37 19.81 3.05
CA ALA A 82 35.17 20.86 2.05
C ALA A 82 33.78 20.73 1.41
N THR A 83 33.02 21.81 1.41
CA THR A 83 31.70 21.91 0.79
C THR A 83 31.73 23.00 -0.27
N GLN A 84 31.26 22.69 -1.47
CA GLN A 84 31.10 23.66 -2.54
C GLN A 84 29.65 23.65 -3.00
N THR A 85 29.01 24.80 -3.01
CA THR A 85 27.61 24.96 -3.42
C THR A 85 27.54 25.93 -4.59
N LEU A 86 27.06 25.42 -5.72
CA LEU A 86 26.66 26.22 -6.86
C LEU A 86 25.19 26.58 -6.69
N ARG A 87 24.87 27.88 -6.62
CA ARG A 87 23.52 28.39 -6.38
C ARG A 87 23.05 29.20 -7.59
N PHE A 88 21.98 28.73 -8.21
CA PHE A 88 21.16 29.48 -9.16
C PHE A 88 20.16 30.34 -8.38
N ALA A 89 20.24 31.65 -8.54
CA ALA A 89 19.41 32.63 -7.83
C ALA A 89 18.77 33.61 -8.81
N ASN A 90 17.75 34.34 -8.33
CA ASN A 90 16.93 35.22 -9.14
C ASN A 90 16.31 34.46 -10.33
N LEU A 91 15.60 33.38 -10.03
CA LEU A 91 14.94 32.55 -11.04
C LEU A 91 13.86 33.36 -11.77
N ARG A 92 13.85 33.26 -13.09
CA ARG A 92 12.90 33.93 -13.98
C ARG A 92 12.24 32.95 -14.91
N ALA A 93 11.02 33.27 -15.31
CA ALA A 93 10.34 32.58 -16.39
C ALA A 93 10.59 33.28 -17.73
N ARG A 94 10.63 32.51 -18.81
CA ARG A 94 10.70 33.03 -20.16
C ARG A 94 9.44 33.84 -20.50
N LEU A 95 9.60 34.88 -21.30
CA LEU A 95 8.47 35.72 -21.74
C LEU A 95 7.38 34.85 -22.39
N GLY A 96 6.13 35.00 -21.93
CA GLY A 96 4.99 34.25 -22.43
C GLY A 96 4.74 32.89 -21.75
N ALA A 97 5.59 32.46 -20.81
CA ALA A 97 5.34 31.24 -20.03
C ALA A 97 4.23 31.40 -18.97
N GLY A 98 3.85 32.64 -18.62
CA GLY A 98 2.76 32.89 -17.68
C GLY A 98 3.07 32.58 -16.21
N VAL A 99 4.34 32.59 -15.82
CA VAL A 99 4.76 32.34 -14.43
C VAL A 99 5.60 33.50 -13.92
N THR A 100 5.43 33.87 -12.65
CA THR A 100 6.33 34.77 -11.93
C THR A 100 6.80 34.09 -10.66
N LEU A 101 8.11 34.03 -10.48
CA LEU A 101 8.81 33.43 -9.35
C LEU A 101 9.21 34.50 -8.32
N GLY A 102 9.48 34.07 -7.09
CA GLY A 102 9.88 34.94 -5.98
C GLY A 102 11.32 35.46 -6.14
N GLN A 103 11.60 36.61 -5.52
CA GLN A 103 12.94 37.22 -5.55
C GLN A 103 14.02 36.42 -4.80
N HIS A 104 13.61 35.50 -3.93
CA HIS A 104 14.50 34.66 -3.13
C HIS A 104 14.51 33.20 -3.58
N ASP A 105 13.90 32.93 -4.74
CA ASP A 105 13.80 31.58 -5.27
C ASP A 105 15.18 31.10 -5.73
N THR A 106 15.53 29.86 -5.33
CA THR A 106 16.84 29.29 -5.64
C THR A 106 16.78 27.82 -5.96
N VAL A 107 17.71 27.39 -6.82
CA VAL A 107 18.10 25.99 -6.99
C VAL A 107 19.60 25.91 -6.72
N SER A 108 20.06 24.87 -6.04
CA SER A 108 21.48 24.72 -5.73
C SER A 108 21.95 23.28 -5.85
N VAL A 109 23.21 23.12 -6.23
CA VAL A 109 23.91 21.84 -6.29
C VAL A 109 25.10 21.92 -5.34
N THR A 110 25.16 21.00 -4.38
CA THR A 110 26.19 20.98 -3.34
C THR A 110 27.02 19.70 -3.44
N LEU A 111 28.34 19.88 -3.49
CA LEU A 111 29.33 18.81 -3.36
C LEU A 111 29.91 18.84 -1.94
N ARG A 112 29.96 17.69 -1.28
CA ARG A 112 30.46 17.55 0.10
C ARG A 112 31.61 16.55 0.14
N GLY A 113 32.79 17.00 0.55
CA GLY A 113 33.99 16.18 0.65
C GLY A 113 34.22 15.35 -0.61
N GLU A 114 34.35 14.03 -0.43
CA GLU A 114 34.52 13.06 -1.51
C GLU A 114 33.23 12.33 -1.91
N ASP A 115 32.06 12.80 -1.45
CA ASP A 115 30.78 12.17 -1.79
C ASP A 115 30.55 12.17 -3.30
N ALA A 116 30.23 11.00 -3.85
CA ALA A 116 29.94 10.82 -5.27
C ALA A 116 28.59 11.42 -5.68
N TYR A 117 27.65 11.60 -4.75
CA TYR A 117 26.28 12.03 -5.06
C TYR A 117 26.07 13.51 -4.69
N PRO A 118 25.98 14.43 -5.67
CA PRO A 118 25.68 15.82 -5.41
C PRO A 118 24.28 15.98 -4.79
N GLN A 119 24.15 16.86 -3.80
CA GLN A 119 22.84 17.21 -3.27
C GLN A 119 22.25 18.36 -4.08
N VAL A 120 21.03 18.18 -4.58
CA VAL A 120 20.23 19.21 -5.23
C VAL A 120 19.18 19.72 -4.26
N ALA A 121 19.15 21.03 -4.00
CA ALA A 121 18.16 21.66 -3.12
C ALA A 121 17.47 22.82 -3.84
N PHE A 122 16.19 23.03 -3.56
CA PHE A 122 15.38 24.07 -4.19
C PHE A 122 14.41 24.70 -3.19
N ASP A 123 14.10 25.97 -3.43
CA ASP A 123 13.11 26.75 -2.70
C ASP A 123 12.50 27.74 -3.69
N LEU A 124 11.22 27.56 -3.99
CA LEU A 124 10.51 28.26 -5.06
C LEU A 124 9.18 28.79 -4.53
N THR A 125 8.86 30.05 -4.81
CA THR A 125 7.58 30.68 -4.51
C THR A 125 6.94 31.16 -5.81
N VAL A 126 5.86 30.51 -6.22
CA VAL A 126 5.09 30.92 -7.39
C VAL A 126 4.24 32.14 -7.03
N VAL A 127 4.72 33.34 -7.34
CA VAL A 127 4.04 34.61 -7.03
C VAL A 127 2.75 34.74 -7.82
N SER A 128 2.77 34.33 -9.10
CA SER A 128 1.59 34.24 -9.96
C SER A 128 1.78 33.19 -11.04
N PHE A 129 0.67 32.58 -11.47
CA PHE A 129 0.63 31.56 -12.51
C PHE A 129 -0.62 31.78 -13.39
N THR A 130 -0.44 31.75 -14.71
CA THR A 130 -1.50 31.84 -15.71
C THR A 130 -1.56 30.53 -16.49
N LYS A 131 -2.58 29.72 -16.23
CA LYS A 131 -2.77 28.42 -16.90
C LYS A 131 -2.74 28.54 -18.42
N GLU A 132 -3.49 29.49 -18.98
CA GLU A 132 -3.67 29.63 -20.42
C GLU A 132 -2.37 30.01 -21.15
N GLU A 133 -1.50 30.79 -20.51
CA GLU A 133 -0.19 31.17 -21.06
C GLU A 133 0.79 30.00 -20.97
N TRP A 134 0.82 29.29 -19.84
CA TRP A 134 1.66 28.10 -19.66
C TRP A 134 1.31 27.01 -20.68
N GLU A 135 0.03 26.67 -20.81
CA GLU A 135 -0.43 25.68 -21.79
C GLU A 135 -0.12 26.13 -23.22
N ARG A 136 -0.31 27.41 -23.55
CA ARG A 136 0.04 27.95 -24.88
C ARG A 136 1.54 27.85 -25.16
N PHE A 137 2.39 28.12 -24.17
CA PHE A 137 3.84 28.04 -24.31
C PHE A 137 4.32 26.61 -24.63
N PHE A 138 3.70 25.60 -24.00
CA PHE A 138 4.05 24.20 -24.24
C PHE A 138 3.28 23.55 -25.41
N GLY A 139 2.18 24.15 -25.86
CA GLY A 139 1.32 23.64 -26.93
C GLY A 139 0.22 22.69 -26.44
N GLY A 140 -0.15 22.78 -25.17
CA GLY A 140 -1.22 21.99 -24.54
C GLY A 140 -1.03 21.85 -23.02
N PRO A 141 -1.98 21.16 -22.34
CA PRO A 141 -1.88 20.83 -20.93
C PRO A 141 -0.53 20.20 -20.56
N THR A 142 0.20 20.86 -19.67
CA THR A 142 1.55 20.47 -19.23
C THR A 142 1.69 20.81 -17.74
N PRO A 143 2.21 19.91 -16.88
CA PRO A 143 2.42 20.23 -15.47
C PRO A 143 3.47 21.34 -15.31
N PHE A 144 3.31 22.17 -14.29
CA PHE A 144 4.37 23.08 -13.90
C PHE A 144 5.56 22.26 -13.39
N HIS A 145 6.73 22.45 -14.00
CA HIS A 145 7.95 21.72 -13.68
C HIS A 145 9.17 22.64 -13.68
N PHE A 146 10.04 22.46 -12.68
CA PHE A 146 11.11 23.39 -12.33
C PHE A 146 12.49 22.72 -12.19
N LEU A 147 12.59 21.44 -12.56
CA LEU A 147 13.86 20.72 -12.67
C LEU A 147 13.67 19.51 -13.58
N THR A 148 14.57 19.29 -14.55
CA THR A 148 14.55 18.11 -15.43
C THR A 148 15.90 17.41 -15.50
N ILE A 149 15.84 16.10 -15.76
CA ILE A 149 16.99 15.26 -16.13
C ILE A 149 16.64 14.52 -17.42
N ALA A 150 17.41 14.76 -18.48
CA ALA A 150 17.24 14.12 -19.77
C ALA A 150 18.28 13.01 -20.00
N MET A 151 17.85 11.90 -20.61
CA MET A 151 18.72 10.80 -21.06
C MET A 151 18.11 10.20 -22.34
N PRO A 152 18.49 10.68 -23.53
CA PRO A 152 17.90 10.25 -24.79
C PRO A 152 18.00 8.74 -25.06
N GLU A 153 19.00 8.08 -24.48
CA GLU A 153 19.26 6.66 -24.63
C GLU A 153 18.45 5.77 -23.67
N ALA A 154 17.76 6.33 -22.67
CA ALA A 154 17.05 5.58 -21.65
C ALA A 154 16.01 4.60 -22.22
N GLU A 155 16.05 3.37 -21.71
CA GLU A 155 15.15 2.27 -22.08
C GLU A 155 14.07 2.07 -21.00
N ALA A 156 14.34 2.48 -19.78
CA ALA A 156 13.37 2.52 -18.69
C ALA A 156 13.45 3.84 -17.93
N TRP A 157 12.33 4.30 -17.40
CA TRP A 157 12.31 5.32 -16.35
C TRP A 157 11.95 4.68 -15.01
N HIS A 158 12.56 5.20 -13.96
CA HIS A 158 12.35 4.78 -12.59
C HIS A 158 11.48 5.81 -11.88
N GLN A 159 10.37 5.40 -11.30
CA GLN A 159 9.52 6.24 -10.48
C GLN A 159 8.87 5.38 -9.40
N ARG A 160 8.81 5.85 -8.15
CA ARG A 160 8.13 5.14 -7.03
C ARG A 160 8.72 3.80 -6.60
N GLY A 161 9.84 3.38 -7.19
CA GLY A 161 10.36 2.01 -7.06
C GLY A 161 10.03 1.10 -8.25
N TRP A 162 9.25 1.58 -9.22
CA TRP A 162 8.92 0.84 -10.44
C TRP A 162 9.82 1.24 -11.61
N LEU A 163 10.22 0.25 -12.40
CA LEU A 163 10.90 0.42 -13.67
C LEU A 163 9.90 0.24 -14.81
N MET A 164 9.60 1.33 -15.50
CA MET A 164 8.63 1.37 -16.59
C MET A 164 9.35 1.61 -17.91
N ALA A 165 8.90 0.92 -18.96
CA ALA A 165 9.52 0.98 -20.28
C ALA A 165 9.27 2.33 -20.95
N THR A 166 10.33 3.02 -21.38
CA THR A 166 10.17 4.23 -22.21
C THR A 166 9.59 3.85 -23.58
N PRO A 167 8.95 4.77 -24.32
CA PRO A 167 8.51 4.47 -25.68
C PRO A 167 9.62 4.07 -26.67
N LYS A 168 10.90 4.27 -26.30
CA LYS A 168 12.04 3.75 -27.05
C LYS A 168 12.11 2.22 -27.00
N SER A 169 11.79 1.61 -25.86
CA SER A 169 11.84 0.17 -25.66
C SER A 169 10.46 -0.48 -25.84
N ASP A 170 9.41 0.17 -25.34
CA ASP A 170 8.03 -0.28 -25.49
C ASP A 170 7.05 0.91 -25.54
N PRO A 171 6.52 1.28 -26.73
CA PRO A 171 5.57 2.37 -26.86
C PRO A 171 4.21 2.07 -26.21
N PHE A 172 3.92 0.81 -25.85
CA PHE A 172 2.62 0.45 -25.30
C PHE A 172 2.33 1.15 -23.98
N VAL A 173 3.30 1.13 -23.05
CA VAL A 173 3.15 1.60 -21.67
C VAL A 173 2.61 3.03 -21.58
N LEU A 174 3.07 3.92 -22.45
CA LEU A 174 2.69 5.33 -22.43
C LEU A 174 1.79 5.74 -23.61
N GLN A 175 2.13 5.34 -24.84
CA GLN A 175 1.53 5.90 -26.05
C GLN A 175 0.34 5.10 -26.58
N GLN A 176 0.34 3.77 -26.44
CA GLN A 176 -0.66 2.90 -27.08
C GLN A 176 -1.69 2.31 -26.11
N ASP A 177 -1.44 2.35 -24.81
CA ASP A 177 -2.35 1.81 -23.81
C ASP A 177 -3.71 2.53 -23.82
N ALA A 178 -4.73 1.84 -24.32
CA ALA A 178 -6.11 2.31 -24.38
C ALA A 178 -6.98 1.71 -23.27
N ALA A 179 -6.40 1.03 -22.27
CA ALA A 179 -7.14 0.28 -21.27
C ALA A 179 -7.96 1.18 -20.34
N TYR A 180 -9.15 0.71 -19.97
CA TYR A 180 -10.19 1.46 -19.27
C TYR A 180 -9.87 1.80 -17.80
N GLY A 181 -8.79 1.26 -17.20
CA GLY A 181 -8.64 1.33 -15.74
C GLY A 181 -7.26 1.23 -15.12
N GLY A 182 -6.14 1.39 -15.83
CA GLY A 182 -4.82 1.18 -15.20
C GLY A 182 -3.64 1.82 -15.91
N SER A 183 -3.83 3.01 -16.49
CA SER A 183 -2.80 3.62 -17.29
C SER A 183 -1.76 4.35 -16.44
N VAL A 184 -0.49 4.15 -16.77
CA VAL A 184 0.63 4.97 -16.30
C VAL A 184 0.62 6.35 -16.98
N ALA A 185 -0.01 6.45 -18.16
CA ALA A 185 -0.17 7.70 -18.87
C ALA A 185 -1.16 8.65 -18.17
N SER A 186 -0.86 9.93 -18.23
CA SER A 186 -1.77 10.99 -17.78
C SER A 186 -3.06 11.04 -18.59
N GLU A 187 -4.08 11.72 -18.07
CA GLU A 187 -5.33 12.01 -18.80
C GLU A 187 -5.17 13.16 -19.79
N PHE A 188 -4.16 14.01 -19.58
CA PHE A 188 -4.00 15.26 -20.33
C PHE A 188 -3.02 15.14 -21.51
N SER A 189 -2.08 14.18 -21.49
CA SER A 189 -1.15 13.97 -22.59
C SER A 189 -0.56 12.55 -22.65
N ARG A 190 -0.50 11.98 -23.85
CA ARG A 190 0.17 10.70 -24.13
C ARG A 190 1.69 10.79 -24.20
N ASN A 191 2.25 11.98 -24.02
CA ASN A 191 3.69 12.17 -23.84
C ASN A 191 4.07 12.25 -22.36
N TRP A 192 3.11 12.27 -21.43
CA TRP A 192 3.37 12.43 -20.01
C TRP A 192 2.82 11.25 -19.21
N SER A 193 3.61 10.74 -18.26
CA SER A 193 3.11 9.86 -17.20
C SER A 193 2.18 10.63 -16.26
N TYR A 194 1.49 9.93 -15.35
CA TYR A 194 0.85 10.58 -14.20
C TYR A 194 1.85 11.43 -13.40
N VAL A 195 1.33 12.40 -12.65
CA VAL A 195 2.06 13.34 -11.78
C VAL A 195 1.81 12.94 -10.33
N CYS A 196 2.69 12.09 -9.79
CA CYS A 196 2.55 11.55 -8.44
C CYS A 196 3.37 12.34 -7.43
N ALA A 197 2.75 12.67 -6.29
CA ALA A 197 3.46 13.20 -5.13
C ALA A 197 4.48 12.18 -4.59
N LEU A 198 5.63 12.67 -4.11
CA LEU A 198 6.60 11.82 -3.43
C LEU A 198 6.06 11.32 -2.10
N GLY A 199 5.15 12.03 -1.42
CA GLY A 199 4.41 11.51 -0.27
C GLY A 199 3.64 10.23 -0.59
N GLY A 200 3.08 10.10 -1.78
CA GLY A 200 2.44 8.86 -2.26
C GLY A 200 3.41 7.79 -2.77
N SER A 201 4.73 8.04 -2.76
CA SER A 201 5.70 7.14 -3.40
C SER A 201 6.34 6.16 -2.39
N PRO A 202 6.27 4.83 -2.62
CA PRO A 202 6.97 3.84 -1.79
C PRO A 202 8.46 4.14 -1.67
N MET A 203 9.13 4.26 -2.82
CA MET A 203 10.48 4.81 -2.90
C MET A 203 10.43 6.23 -3.47
N PRO A 204 10.87 7.26 -2.73
CA PRO A 204 10.76 8.65 -3.16
C PRO A 204 11.90 8.99 -4.12
N ALA A 205 11.82 8.44 -5.34
CA ALA A 205 12.82 8.60 -6.37
C ALA A 205 12.19 8.76 -7.77
N ILE A 206 12.90 9.49 -8.63
CA ILE A 206 12.59 9.64 -10.05
C ILE A 206 13.90 9.61 -10.86
N GLY A 207 13.98 8.83 -11.93
CA GLY A 207 15.22 8.67 -12.70
C GLY A 207 15.06 8.01 -14.07
N LEU A 208 16.17 7.90 -14.78
CA LEU A 208 16.27 7.28 -16.11
C LEU A 208 17.38 6.22 -16.12
N TRP A 209 17.13 5.12 -16.82
CA TRP A 209 18.05 4.00 -16.93
C TRP A 209 18.23 3.54 -18.39
N ALA A 210 19.49 3.49 -18.82
CA ALA A 210 19.94 2.88 -20.06
C ALA A 210 20.83 1.66 -19.72
N PRO A 211 20.25 0.47 -19.45
CA PRO A 211 21.01 -0.72 -19.10
C PRO A 211 22.06 -1.11 -20.14
N ALA A 212 21.77 -0.94 -21.44
CA ALA A 212 22.75 -1.22 -22.50
C ALA A 212 24.00 -0.31 -22.41
N ALA A 213 23.81 0.96 -22.02
CA ALA A 213 24.90 1.92 -21.79
C ALA A 213 25.47 1.86 -20.36
N LYS A 214 24.90 0.98 -19.51
CA LYS A 214 25.16 0.84 -18.08
C LYS A 214 25.00 2.15 -17.30
N HIS A 215 24.09 3.01 -17.72
CA HIS A 215 23.97 4.38 -17.23
C HIS A 215 22.64 4.58 -16.52
N TYR A 216 22.70 4.95 -15.24
CA TYR A 216 21.56 5.38 -14.43
C TYR A 216 21.83 6.76 -13.83
N ALA A 217 20.80 7.61 -13.80
CA ALA A 217 20.79 8.84 -13.01
C ALA A 217 19.36 9.14 -12.52
N GLY A 218 19.23 9.56 -11.27
CA GLY A 218 17.94 9.92 -10.68
C GLY A 218 18.06 10.77 -9.42
N LEU A 219 16.99 11.49 -9.10
CA LEU A 219 16.86 12.27 -7.88
C LEU A 219 16.20 11.39 -6.80
N VAL A 220 16.86 11.28 -5.65
CA VAL A 220 16.45 10.43 -4.53
C VAL A 220 16.21 11.28 -3.31
N PHE A 221 14.99 11.26 -2.79
CA PHE A 221 14.53 12.09 -1.67
C PHE A 221 14.47 11.32 -0.34
N GLN A 222 15.04 10.11 -0.28
CA GLN A 222 15.03 9.29 0.93
C GLN A 222 15.66 10.03 2.14
N GLY A 223 16.69 10.84 1.89
CA GLY A 223 17.29 11.69 2.91
C GLY A 223 16.35 12.78 3.44
N ALA A 224 15.61 13.45 2.55
CA ALA A 224 14.58 14.40 2.97
C ALA A 224 13.48 13.70 3.78
N ARG A 225 12.99 12.54 3.30
CA ARG A 225 11.93 11.77 3.97
C ARG A 225 12.23 11.48 5.42
N VAL A 226 13.42 10.97 5.69
CA VAL A 226 13.75 10.54 7.05
C VAL A 226 14.13 11.70 7.97
N THR A 227 14.70 12.79 7.45
CA THR A 227 15.10 13.93 8.28
C THR A 227 14.00 14.98 8.42
N ASP A 228 13.59 15.63 7.33
CA ASP A 228 12.77 16.85 7.35
C ASP A 228 11.38 16.69 6.72
N ASN A 229 11.11 15.56 6.05
CA ASN A 229 9.87 15.22 5.35
C ASN A 229 9.42 16.31 4.34
N SER A 230 10.34 17.16 3.89
CA SER A 230 10.05 18.29 3.00
C SER A 230 9.65 17.86 1.58
N GLU A 231 9.96 16.62 1.19
CA GLU A 231 9.71 16.08 -0.13
C GLU A 231 8.25 15.73 -0.39
N ARG A 232 7.43 15.54 0.65
CA ARG A 232 6.11 14.90 0.53
C ARG A 232 5.18 15.56 -0.50
N GLU A 233 5.24 16.89 -0.63
CA GLU A 233 4.43 17.66 -1.59
C GLU A 233 5.08 17.84 -2.96
N VAL A 234 6.34 17.44 -3.13
CA VAL A 234 7.02 17.48 -4.42
C VAL A 234 6.44 16.36 -5.28
N SER A 235 6.05 16.69 -6.51
CA SER A 235 5.52 15.70 -7.45
C SER A 235 6.56 15.35 -8.51
N THR A 236 6.38 14.22 -9.17
CA THR A 236 7.29 13.74 -10.22
C THR A 236 6.52 13.21 -11.42
N ALA A 237 7.09 13.38 -12.61
CA ALA A 237 6.56 12.83 -13.84
C ALA A 237 7.67 12.55 -14.87
N TYR A 238 7.37 11.66 -15.81
CA TYR A 238 8.18 11.39 -17.00
C TYR A 238 7.52 12.02 -18.24
N CYS A 239 8.34 12.57 -19.12
CA CYS A 239 7.94 13.10 -20.42
C CYS A 239 8.73 12.40 -21.54
N TRP A 240 8.03 11.88 -22.55
CA TRP A 240 8.65 11.26 -23.73
C TRP A 240 9.09 12.28 -24.79
N ASP A 241 8.29 13.33 -25.00
CA ASP A 241 8.58 14.36 -25.99
C ASP A 241 8.12 15.75 -25.50
N GLY A 242 9.06 16.48 -24.91
CA GLY A 242 8.90 17.90 -24.56
C GLY A 242 9.52 18.87 -25.58
N GLY A 243 9.90 18.41 -26.77
CA GLY A 243 10.61 19.20 -27.77
C GLY A 243 12.13 18.97 -27.76
N ALA A 244 12.93 20.01 -27.48
CA ALA A 244 14.39 19.97 -27.64
C ALA A 244 15.10 18.90 -26.77
N GLU A 245 14.59 18.63 -25.57
CA GLU A 245 15.14 17.63 -24.64
C GLU A 245 14.67 16.19 -24.95
N ARG A 246 13.77 16.00 -25.93
CA ARG A 246 13.07 14.74 -26.25
C ARG A 246 12.47 14.11 -24.99
N GLN A 247 13.18 13.16 -24.36
CA GLN A 247 12.73 12.44 -23.17
C GLN A 247 13.46 12.85 -21.88
N PHE A 248 12.70 13.09 -20.82
CA PHE A 248 13.22 13.49 -19.52
C PHE A 248 12.30 13.11 -18.36
N VAL A 249 12.85 13.06 -17.15
CA VAL A 249 12.07 13.09 -15.91
C VAL A 249 12.06 14.49 -15.33
N ALA A 250 11.01 14.83 -14.59
CA ALA A 250 10.80 16.17 -14.05
C ALA A 250 10.33 16.17 -12.59
N LEU A 251 10.76 17.19 -11.85
CA LEU A 251 10.08 17.61 -10.62
C LEU A 251 8.94 18.57 -10.97
N CYS A 252 7.75 18.26 -10.47
CA CYS A 252 6.50 18.96 -10.73
C CYS A 252 5.88 19.47 -9.43
N TYR A 253 5.02 20.49 -9.53
CA TYR A 253 4.19 20.97 -8.43
C TYR A 253 3.00 21.80 -8.93
N PRO A 254 1.82 21.72 -8.30
CA PRO A 254 1.36 20.70 -7.36
C PRO A 254 0.88 19.43 -8.08
N HIS A 255 0.45 18.41 -7.33
CA HIS A 255 -0.39 17.32 -7.85
C HIS A 255 -1.88 17.61 -7.64
N ASP A 256 -2.72 16.88 -8.37
CA ASP A 256 -4.16 16.88 -8.13
C ASP A 256 -4.50 16.01 -6.91
N LEU A 257 -5.33 16.54 -6.01
CA LEU A 257 -5.67 15.90 -4.73
C LEU A 257 -6.60 14.69 -4.88
N ASN A 258 -7.22 14.49 -6.04
CA ASN A 258 -8.16 13.40 -6.30
C ASN A 258 -7.60 12.33 -7.25
N SER A 259 -6.70 12.69 -8.17
CA SER A 259 -6.09 11.75 -9.11
C SER A 259 -4.79 12.27 -9.72
N TYR A 260 -3.69 11.54 -9.54
CA TYR A 260 -2.40 11.86 -10.16
C TYR A 260 -2.41 11.89 -11.71
N ARG A 261 -3.47 11.43 -12.37
CA ARG A 261 -3.56 11.51 -13.84
C ARG A 261 -4.00 12.87 -14.35
N LYS A 262 -4.57 13.71 -13.48
CA LYS A 262 -4.98 15.07 -13.81
C LYS A 262 -3.81 16.02 -13.62
N VAL A 263 -3.79 17.08 -14.44
CA VAL A 263 -2.84 18.17 -14.26
C VAL A 263 -3.39 19.14 -13.22
N ALA A 264 -2.56 19.52 -12.26
CA ALA A 264 -2.83 20.59 -11.32
C ALA A 264 -1.84 21.74 -11.56
N TYR A 265 -2.24 22.94 -11.17
CA TYR A 265 -1.48 24.17 -11.38
C TYR A 265 -1.26 24.91 -10.07
N PRO A 266 -0.10 25.58 -9.89
CA PRO A 266 0.20 26.31 -8.66
C PRO A 266 -0.83 27.40 -8.36
N GLU A 267 -1.21 27.52 -7.10
CA GLU A 267 -1.98 28.66 -6.60
C GLU A 267 -1.09 29.88 -6.38
N ARG A 268 -1.72 31.07 -6.31
CA ARG A 268 -1.00 32.32 -6.08
C ARG A 268 -0.28 32.28 -4.72
N ARG A 269 1.03 32.51 -4.71
CA ARG A 269 1.94 32.47 -3.55
C ARG A 269 2.17 31.07 -2.97
N SER A 270 1.91 30.00 -3.72
CA SER A 270 2.31 28.65 -3.31
C SER A 270 3.83 28.53 -3.27
N ARG A 271 4.37 27.86 -2.26
CA ARG A 271 5.80 27.61 -2.09
C ARG A 271 6.08 26.11 -2.12
N VAL A 272 7.17 25.71 -2.78
CA VAL A 272 7.68 24.34 -2.78
C VAL A 272 9.18 24.36 -2.49
N ALA A 273 9.63 23.58 -1.51
CA ALA A 273 11.02 23.53 -1.10
C ALA A 273 11.39 22.14 -0.59
N SER A 274 12.49 21.58 -1.07
CA SER A 274 13.02 20.29 -0.62
C SER A 274 14.46 20.08 -1.10
N ARG A 275 14.99 18.89 -0.86
CA ARG A 275 16.32 18.44 -1.28
C ARG A 275 16.32 16.97 -1.70
N ALA A 276 17.17 16.64 -2.66
CA ALA A 276 17.41 15.28 -3.12
C ALA A 276 18.89 15.04 -3.35
N ASP A 277 19.32 13.79 -3.23
CA ASP A 277 20.64 13.37 -3.70
C ASP A 277 20.51 12.95 -5.18
N LEU A 278 21.38 13.48 -6.04
CA LEU A 278 21.51 13.02 -7.42
C LEU A 278 22.30 11.71 -7.42
N PHE A 279 21.58 10.60 -7.33
CA PHE A 279 22.16 9.26 -7.36
C PHE A 279 22.45 8.84 -8.80
N TRP A 280 23.62 8.25 -9.04
CA TRP A 280 24.03 7.84 -10.37
C TRP A 280 24.95 6.62 -10.37
N SER A 281 24.99 5.94 -11.53
CA SER A 281 25.98 4.91 -11.84
C SER A 281 26.26 4.90 -13.34
N LEU A 282 27.53 4.84 -13.71
CA LEU A 282 27.99 4.66 -15.10
C LEU A 282 28.40 3.20 -15.38
N ASN A 283 28.09 2.30 -14.45
CA ASN A 283 28.31 0.86 -14.55
C ASN A 283 27.14 0.06 -13.91
N LEU A 284 25.90 0.37 -14.30
CA LEU A 284 24.70 -0.37 -13.87
C LEU A 284 24.09 -1.18 -15.04
N PRO A 285 24.54 -2.43 -15.27
CA PRO A 285 24.03 -3.30 -16.34
C PRO A 285 22.65 -3.89 -16.00
N SER A 286 21.99 -4.49 -17.00
CA SER A 286 20.66 -5.12 -16.87
C SER A 286 20.57 -6.28 -15.86
N THR A 287 21.70 -6.88 -15.49
CA THR A 287 21.79 -7.94 -14.47
C THR A 287 21.76 -7.40 -13.03
N SER A 288 21.81 -6.07 -12.86
CA SER A 288 21.65 -5.38 -11.58
C SER A 288 20.32 -4.62 -11.57
N ASP A 289 20.09 -3.82 -10.52
CA ASP A 289 18.88 -3.02 -10.38
C ASP A 289 19.16 -1.69 -9.64
N PRO A 290 18.57 -0.56 -10.07
CA PRO A 290 18.66 0.70 -9.32
C PRO A 290 18.18 0.57 -7.88
N ASN A 291 17.08 -0.15 -7.64
CA ASN A 291 16.48 -0.27 -6.31
C ASN A 291 17.44 -0.93 -5.33
N ARG A 292 18.19 -1.95 -5.77
CA ARG A 292 19.23 -2.60 -4.95
C ARG A 292 20.24 -1.57 -4.45
N SER A 293 20.81 -0.78 -5.36
CA SER A 293 21.79 0.25 -5.02
C SER A 293 21.23 1.36 -4.12
N LEU A 294 19.95 1.71 -4.29
CA LEU A 294 19.28 2.72 -3.48
C LEU A 294 19.01 2.24 -2.05
N HIS A 295 18.60 0.99 -1.88
CA HIS A 295 18.49 0.37 -0.57
C HIS A 295 19.85 0.28 0.14
N ASP A 296 20.93 0.04 -0.60
CA ASP A 296 22.29 0.01 -0.06
C ASP A 296 22.68 1.39 0.48
N CYS A 297 22.50 2.42 -0.35
CA CYS A 297 22.72 3.81 0.03
C CYS A 297 21.88 4.21 1.26
N PHE A 298 20.61 3.79 1.31
CA PHE A 298 19.74 4.05 2.46
C PHE A 298 20.28 3.42 3.75
N GLN A 299 20.66 2.15 3.69
CA GLN A 299 21.17 1.41 4.84
C GLN A 299 22.56 1.87 5.26
N GLU A 300 23.37 2.46 4.37
CA GLU A 300 24.69 3.01 4.70
C GLU A 300 24.62 4.43 5.26
N ARG A 301 23.73 5.29 4.75
CA ARG A 301 23.69 6.73 5.07
C ARG A 301 22.66 7.10 6.13
N TYR A 302 21.59 6.33 6.24
CA TYR A 302 20.41 6.69 7.02
C TYR A 302 20.01 5.57 8.00
N THR A 303 20.94 4.69 8.37
CA THR A 303 20.74 3.59 9.32
C THR A 303 20.09 4.04 10.62
N ASP A 304 20.52 5.18 11.15
CA ASP A 304 20.02 5.74 12.42
C ASP A 304 18.57 6.23 12.35
N HIS A 305 18.05 6.46 11.13
CA HIS A 305 16.65 6.82 10.91
C HIS A 305 15.80 5.64 10.44
N ALA A 306 16.40 4.48 10.16
CA ALA A 306 15.69 3.34 9.62
C ALA A 306 14.84 2.64 10.71
N PRO A 307 13.56 2.33 10.44
CA PRO A 307 12.67 1.70 11.42
C PRO A 307 13.16 0.31 11.87
N ARG A 308 13.07 0.01 13.16
CA ARG A 308 13.49 -1.31 13.68
C ARG A 308 12.44 -2.39 13.42
N VAL A 309 12.90 -3.62 13.14
CA VAL A 309 12.05 -4.78 12.82
C VAL A 309 12.14 -5.87 13.88
N PRO A 310 11.09 -6.69 14.08
CA PRO A 310 11.16 -7.80 15.02
C PRO A 310 12.17 -8.84 14.55
N ARG A 311 12.78 -9.54 15.52
CA ARG A 311 13.67 -10.68 15.27
C ARG A 311 12.91 -11.87 14.67
N THR A 312 11.73 -12.16 15.22
CA THR A 312 10.83 -13.24 14.78
C THR A 312 9.44 -12.63 14.55
N PRO A 313 9.00 -12.44 13.29
CA PRO A 313 7.67 -11.91 13.00
C PRO A 313 6.55 -12.79 13.57
N ASN A 314 5.49 -12.14 14.07
CA ASN A 314 4.28 -12.81 14.55
C ASN A 314 3.15 -12.66 13.53
N VAL A 315 2.85 -13.74 12.81
CA VAL A 315 1.81 -13.81 11.78
C VAL A 315 0.45 -14.29 12.32
N GLY A 316 0.26 -14.27 13.64
CA GLY A 316 -0.99 -14.69 14.29
C GLY A 316 -2.23 -13.87 13.89
N TYR A 317 -2.03 -12.70 13.27
CA TYR A 317 -3.10 -11.86 12.72
C TYR A 317 -3.79 -12.45 11.50
N MET A 318 -3.29 -13.52 10.88
CA MET A 318 -3.86 -14.05 9.64
C MET A 318 -5.35 -14.41 9.80
N PRO A 319 -6.21 -14.04 8.82
CA PRO A 319 -7.64 -14.34 8.83
C PRO A 319 -7.92 -15.83 9.02
N GLY A 320 -9.01 -16.20 9.70
CA GLY A 320 -9.35 -17.60 9.96
C GLY A 320 -9.32 -18.49 8.71
N ALA A 321 -9.86 -18.00 7.58
CA ALA A 321 -9.95 -18.77 6.33
C ALA A 321 -8.61 -19.02 5.62
N THR A 322 -7.54 -18.31 5.97
CA THR A 322 -6.18 -18.49 5.41
C THR A 322 -5.24 -19.22 6.37
N ARG A 323 -5.73 -19.64 7.55
CA ARG A 323 -4.98 -20.44 8.52
C ARG A 323 -4.88 -21.88 8.03
N LEU A 324 -3.76 -22.19 7.38
CA LEU A 324 -3.52 -23.52 6.80
C LEU A 324 -3.47 -24.60 7.89
N ASN A 325 -4.36 -25.59 7.76
CA ASN A 325 -4.37 -26.80 8.59
C ASN A 325 -3.45 -27.89 8.02
N ASP A 326 -3.16 -27.84 6.72
CA ASP A 326 -2.19 -28.70 6.03
C ASP A 326 -1.60 -27.95 4.82
N TRP A 327 -0.56 -28.50 4.19
CA TRP A 327 -0.01 -27.96 2.95
C TRP A 327 -1.04 -28.01 1.82
N PRO A 328 -1.23 -26.92 1.04
CA PRO A 328 -2.19 -26.90 -0.06
C PRO A 328 -1.95 -27.99 -1.09
N ALA A 329 -3.03 -28.50 -1.69
CA ALA A 329 -2.93 -29.44 -2.80
C ALA A 329 -2.37 -28.73 -4.04
N LEU A 330 -1.52 -29.44 -4.79
CA LEU A 330 -0.98 -28.95 -6.05
C LEU A 330 -1.88 -29.33 -7.22
N PRO A 331 -2.06 -28.43 -8.21
CA PRO A 331 -2.74 -28.79 -9.45
C PRO A 331 -1.94 -29.84 -10.22
N PRO A 332 -2.55 -30.54 -11.19
CA PRO A 332 -1.80 -31.31 -12.18
C PRO A 332 -0.78 -30.42 -12.90
N PRO A 333 0.40 -30.96 -13.29
CA PRO A 333 1.44 -30.20 -13.99
C PRO A 333 1.03 -29.92 -15.45
N ARG A 334 0.07 -29.03 -15.66
CA ARG A 334 -0.37 -28.54 -16.97
C ARG A 334 -0.02 -27.05 -17.12
N LEU A 335 0.52 -26.69 -18.27
CA LEU A 335 0.98 -25.33 -18.59
C LEU A 335 0.15 -24.66 -19.67
N VAL A 336 -0.42 -25.41 -20.62
CA VAL A 336 -1.13 -24.80 -21.74
C VAL A 336 -2.59 -24.56 -21.36
N VAL A 337 -3.01 -23.29 -21.33
CA VAL A 337 -4.39 -22.88 -21.08
C VAL A 337 -5.03 -22.45 -22.39
N ARG A 338 -6.11 -23.11 -22.79
CA ARG A 338 -6.88 -22.79 -24.01
C ARG A 338 -8.25 -22.24 -23.64
N HIS A 339 -8.53 -21.02 -24.08
CA HIS A 339 -9.80 -20.34 -23.82
C HIS A 339 -10.79 -20.62 -24.95
N GLU A 340 -11.58 -21.71 -24.84
CA GLU A 340 -12.57 -22.09 -25.87
C GLU A 340 -13.66 -21.02 -26.06
N LYS A 341 -13.98 -20.29 -25.00
CA LYS A 341 -14.88 -19.13 -25.00
C LYS A 341 -14.08 -17.92 -24.57
N GLY A 342 -14.42 -16.74 -25.10
CA GLY A 342 -13.76 -15.51 -24.63
C GLY A 342 -14.18 -15.21 -23.20
N GLY A 343 -13.23 -15.07 -22.27
CA GLY A 343 -13.50 -14.69 -20.89
C GLY A 343 -13.47 -13.17 -20.70
N THR A 344 -13.07 -12.69 -19.53
CA THR A 344 -13.14 -11.27 -19.17
C THR A 344 -12.25 -10.41 -20.07
N TYR A 345 -11.09 -10.94 -20.45
CA TYR A 345 -10.03 -10.15 -21.06
C TYR A 345 -9.69 -10.60 -22.47
N GLU A 346 -9.67 -11.91 -22.68
CA GLU A 346 -9.26 -12.60 -23.88
C GLU A 346 -10.43 -12.90 -24.82
N MET A 347 -10.13 -13.02 -26.11
CA MET A 347 -11.06 -13.54 -27.10
C MET A 347 -11.08 -15.08 -27.08
N ALA A 348 -12.17 -15.69 -27.60
CA ALA A 348 -12.23 -17.14 -27.80
C ALA A 348 -11.09 -17.60 -28.73
N GLY A 349 -10.49 -18.75 -28.43
CA GLY A 349 -9.33 -19.30 -29.14
C GLY A 349 -7.98 -18.77 -28.66
N THR A 350 -7.95 -17.91 -27.63
CA THR A 350 -6.69 -17.45 -27.04
C THR A 350 -6.00 -18.58 -26.27
N VAL A 351 -4.68 -18.67 -26.43
CA VAL A 351 -3.83 -19.67 -25.75
C VAL A 351 -2.76 -18.96 -24.92
N GLU A 352 -2.62 -19.36 -23.67
CA GLU A 352 -1.69 -18.77 -22.72
C GLU A 352 -0.88 -19.83 -21.96
N ILE A 353 0.21 -19.37 -21.34
CA ILE A 353 0.99 -20.17 -20.38
C ILE A 353 0.40 -19.94 -18.99
N GLY A 354 -0.10 -21.01 -18.38
CA GLY A 354 -0.54 -21.07 -16.99
C GLY A 354 0.61 -21.33 -16.02
N GLY A 355 0.29 -21.89 -14.85
CA GLY A 355 1.29 -22.28 -13.84
C GLY A 355 1.73 -21.16 -12.90
N TRP A 356 0.94 -20.10 -12.77
CA TRP A 356 1.29 -18.97 -11.91
C TRP A 356 1.55 -19.36 -10.45
N ASN A 357 0.82 -20.34 -9.93
CA ASN A 357 0.99 -20.85 -8.57
C ASN A 357 2.21 -21.79 -8.38
N TRP A 358 3.02 -22.01 -9.41
CA TRP A 358 4.18 -22.92 -9.34
C TRP A 358 5.38 -22.28 -8.62
N TYR A 359 5.31 -20.98 -8.27
CA TYR A 359 6.31 -20.31 -7.44
C TYR A 359 6.44 -20.93 -6.03
N ALA A 360 5.38 -21.59 -5.56
CA ALA A 360 5.25 -22.05 -4.19
C ALA A 360 5.92 -23.40 -3.95
N GLU A 361 5.53 -24.41 -4.73
CA GLU A 361 6.04 -25.79 -4.69
C GLU A 361 5.92 -26.37 -6.11
N SER A 362 6.87 -27.22 -6.51
CA SER A 362 6.90 -27.80 -7.87
C SER A 362 5.82 -28.90 -8.04
N PRO A 363 4.85 -28.71 -8.95
CA PRO A 363 3.89 -29.77 -9.29
C PRO A 363 4.55 -30.93 -10.04
N VAL A 364 5.69 -30.70 -10.70
CA VAL A 364 6.44 -31.70 -11.44
C VAL A 364 7.13 -32.66 -10.47
N GLU A 365 7.88 -32.15 -9.49
CA GLU A 365 8.54 -32.95 -8.45
C GLU A 365 7.51 -33.78 -7.67
N ALA A 366 6.40 -33.15 -7.27
CA ALA A 366 5.34 -33.83 -6.53
C ALA A 366 4.66 -34.94 -7.35
N ALA A 367 4.49 -34.76 -8.67
CA ALA A 367 3.98 -35.81 -9.56
C ALA A 367 5.00 -36.95 -9.73
N TYR A 368 6.30 -36.62 -9.76
CA TYR A 368 7.39 -37.60 -9.93
C TYR A 368 7.44 -38.57 -8.76
N LEU A 369 7.41 -38.04 -7.55
CA LEU A 369 7.42 -38.84 -6.32
C LEU A 369 6.20 -39.75 -6.17
N ARG A 370 5.10 -39.43 -6.86
CA ARG A 370 3.88 -40.26 -6.90
C ARG A 370 3.84 -41.24 -8.07
N TYR A 371 4.84 -41.23 -8.95
CA TYR A 371 4.88 -42.04 -10.17
C TYR A 371 3.63 -41.84 -11.07
N ASP A 372 3.14 -40.61 -11.18
CA ASP A 372 1.93 -40.28 -11.95
C ASP A 372 2.20 -40.18 -13.46
N ALA A 373 2.25 -41.34 -14.13
CA ALA A 373 2.55 -41.42 -15.56
C ALA A 373 1.61 -40.58 -16.45
N LYS A 374 0.34 -40.42 -16.05
CA LYS A 374 -0.64 -39.63 -16.81
C LYS A 374 -0.32 -38.13 -16.73
N ALA A 375 0.03 -37.65 -15.54
CA ALA A 375 0.48 -36.28 -15.35
C ALA A 375 1.73 -35.96 -16.19
N PHE A 376 2.70 -36.87 -16.24
CA PHE A 376 3.90 -36.70 -17.06
C PHE A 376 3.62 -36.67 -18.56
N ALA A 377 2.76 -37.56 -19.06
CA ALA A 377 2.39 -37.55 -20.47
C ALA A 377 1.73 -36.22 -20.87
N GLY A 378 0.82 -35.70 -20.03
CA GLY A 378 0.18 -34.41 -20.27
C GLY A 378 1.15 -33.22 -20.19
N LEU A 379 2.10 -33.24 -19.25
CA LEU A 379 3.15 -32.22 -19.17
C LEU A 379 4.06 -32.25 -20.41
N ARG A 380 4.43 -33.44 -20.89
CA ARG A 380 5.26 -33.60 -22.08
C ARG A 380 4.59 -33.07 -23.34
N GLU A 381 3.29 -33.34 -23.50
CA GLU A 381 2.48 -32.75 -24.59
C GLU A 381 2.50 -31.22 -24.54
N ASP A 382 2.30 -30.64 -23.34
CA ASP A 382 2.37 -29.19 -23.16
C ASP A 382 3.77 -28.63 -23.48
N LEU A 383 4.84 -29.30 -23.03
CA LEU A 383 6.22 -28.87 -23.33
C LEU A 383 6.56 -28.96 -24.82
N ASP A 384 6.13 -30.01 -25.51
CA ASP A 384 6.32 -30.14 -26.96
C ASP A 384 5.60 -29.02 -27.71
N TYR A 385 4.36 -28.71 -27.32
CA TYR A 385 3.62 -27.57 -27.86
C TYR A 385 4.37 -26.24 -27.60
N LEU A 386 4.84 -26.01 -26.37
CA LEU A 386 5.56 -24.79 -26.02
C LEU A 386 6.89 -24.68 -26.77
N MET A 387 7.67 -25.75 -26.89
CA MET A 387 8.91 -25.74 -27.67
C MET A 387 8.67 -25.37 -29.14
N ALA A 388 7.58 -25.85 -29.73
CA ALA A 388 7.20 -25.51 -31.10
C ALA A 388 6.78 -24.04 -31.29
N HIS A 389 6.32 -23.37 -30.22
CA HIS A 389 5.85 -21.98 -30.25
C HIS A 389 6.82 -20.98 -29.60
N ALA A 390 8.01 -21.44 -29.18
CA ALA A 390 9.01 -20.57 -28.59
C ALA A 390 9.62 -19.63 -29.64
N LYS A 391 9.81 -18.36 -29.27
CA LYS A 391 10.55 -17.39 -30.07
C LYS A 391 12.01 -17.40 -29.69
N THR A 392 12.88 -17.50 -30.69
CA THR A 392 14.32 -17.30 -30.55
C THR A 392 14.67 -15.91 -31.04
N PHE A 393 15.43 -15.15 -30.26
CA PHE A 393 15.86 -13.79 -30.59
C PHE A 393 17.20 -13.45 -29.93
N GLU A 394 17.78 -12.30 -30.26
CA GLU A 394 19.02 -11.82 -29.63
C GLU A 394 18.74 -10.64 -28.71
N ALA A 395 19.33 -10.66 -27.51
CA ALA A 395 19.33 -9.54 -26.58
C ALA A 395 20.72 -9.44 -25.94
N GLY A 396 21.31 -8.24 -25.92
CA GLY A 396 22.66 -8.02 -25.37
C GLY A 396 23.76 -8.90 -25.99
N GLY A 397 23.60 -9.34 -27.25
CA GLY A 397 24.51 -10.26 -27.94
C GLY A 397 24.33 -11.74 -27.57
N GLU A 398 23.28 -12.08 -26.83
CA GLU A 398 23.00 -13.44 -26.37
C GLU A 398 21.75 -14.01 -27.03
N LYS A 399 21.81 -15.29 -27.40
CA LYS A 399 20.66 -16.03 -27.93
C LYS A 399 19.68 -16.32 -26.79
N CYS A 400 18.50 -15.71 -26.88
CA CYS A 400 17.41 -15.82 -25.93
C CYS A 400 16.27 -16.66 -26.51
N VAL A 401 15.50 -17.29 -25.63
CA VAL A 401 14.30 -18.06 -25.98
C VAL A 401 13.18 -17.70 -25.02
N PHE A 402 12.01 -17.34 -25.56
CA PHE A 402 10.84 -16.99 -24.73
C PHE A 402 9.52 -17.09 -25.51
N TRP A 403 8.40 -16.84 -24.84
CA TRP A 403 7.05 -16.96 -25.42
C TRP A 403 6.30 -15.63 -25.39
N GLU A 404 5.59 -15.34 -26.48
CA GLU A 404 4.67 -14.21 -26.49
C GLU A 404 3.43 -14.48 -25.65
N LYS A 405 2.90 -13.42 -25.04
CA LYS A 405 1.62 -13.43 -24.34
C LYS A 405 0.58 -12.60 -25.10
N PRO A 406 -0.55 -13.19 -25.54
CA PRO A 406 -0.81 -14.63 -25.57
C PRO A 406 0.04 -15.32 -26.66
N ILE A 407 0.14 -16.65 -26.58
CA ILE A 407 0.84 -17.46 -27.61
C ILE A 407 0.05 -17.40 -28.92
N GLU A 408 -1.27 -17.62 -28.82
CA GLU A 408 -2.23 -17.57 -29.92
C GLU A 408 -3.44 -16.71 -29.50
N GLY A 409 -4.19 -16.20 -30.48
CA GLY A 409 -5.38 -15.38 -30.22
C GLY A 409 -5.03 -13.93 -29.84
N ARG A 410 -5.92 -13.24 -29.11
CA ARG A 410 -5.74 -11.81 -28.77
C ARG A 410 -6.60 -11.37 -27.60
N TRP A 411 -6.22 -10.24 -27.02
CA TRP A 411 -7.01 -9.54 -26.00
C TRP A 411 -8.18 -8.78 -26.62
N LYS A 412 -9.19 -8.50 -25.80
CA LYS A 412 -10.29 -7.58 -26.15
C LYS A 412 -9.76 -6.16 -26.26
N LYS A 413 -10.36 -5.36 -27.16
CA LYS A 413 -9.95 -3.96 -27.42
C LYS A 413 -9.91 -3.09 -26.16
N LYS A 414 -10.84 -3.29 -25.23
CA LYS A 414 -10.93 -2.52 -23.96
C LYS A 414 -9.76 -2.77 -22.99
N TRP A 415 -8.98 -3.82 -23.23
CA TRP A 415 -7.79 -4.19 -22.46
C TRP A 415 -6.52 -4.05 -23.32
N GLY A 416 -6.55 -3.15 -24.31
CA GLY A 416 -5.40 -2.85 -25.17
C GLY A 416 -5.34 -3.64 -26.49
N GLY A 417 -6.09 -4.74 -26.65
CA GLY A 417 -6.19 -5.45 -27.93
C GLY A 417 -4.88 -6.08 -28.42
N GLU A 418 -4.63 -6.02 -29.73
CA GLU A 418 -3.44 -6.61 -30.37
C GLU A 418 -2.10 -6.02 -29.87
N PRO A 419 -1.97 -4.68 -29.67
CA PRO A 419 -0.75 -4.08 -29.13
C PRO A 419 -0.24 -4.63 -27.79
N VAL A 420 -1.08 -5.32 -27.00
CA VAL A 420 -0.73 -5.92 -25.70
C VAL A 420 0.22 -7.12 -25.84
N ARG A 421 0.33 -7.71 -27.03
CA ARG A 421 1.26 -8.82 -27.28
C ARG A 421 2.70 -8.47 -26.89
N THR A 422 3.33 -9.30 -26.06
CA THR A 422 4.67 -9.02 -25.53
C THR A 422 5.48 -10.26 -25.15
N LEU A 423 6.81 -10.13 -25.23
CA LEU A 423 7.79 -11.04 -24.60
C LEU A 423 8.17 -10.59 -23.17
N HIS A 424 7.75 -9.39 -22.75
CA HIS A 424 7.97 -8.86 -21.42
C HIS A 424 6.85 -9.31 -20.45
N ASN A 425 6.72 -10.62 -20.24
CA ASN A 425 5.75 -11.21 -19.32
C ASN A 425 6.43 -12.25 -18.39
N ALA A 426 5.90 -12.45 -17.18
CA ALA A 426 6.48 -13.46 -16.28
C ALA A 426 5.96 -14.90 -16.52
N ASN A 427 4.83 -15.09 -17.21
CA ASN A 427 4.24 -16.42 -17.45
C ASN A 427 5.19 -17.37 -18.17
N GLY A 428 6.01 -16.88 -19.12
CA GLY A 428 6.98 -17.71 -19.83
C GLY A 428 8.02 -18.38 -18.93
N PHE A 429 8.27 -17.86 -17.72
CA PHE A 429 9.19 -18.50 -16.77
C PHE A 429 8.61 -19.80 -16.18
N ALA A 430 7.27 -19.99 -16.15
CA ALA A 430 6.68 -21.26 -15.74
C ALA A 430 7.08 -22.42 -16.67
N ALA A 431 7.19 -22.16 -17.98
CA ALA A 431 7.73 -23.13 -18.93
C ALA A 431 9.21 -23.45 -18.63
N GLY A 432 10.01 -22.43 -18.29
CA GLY A 432 11.39 -22.59 -17.85
C GLY A 432 11.52 -23.48 -16.60
N ILE A 433 10.71 -23.22 -15.57
CA ILE A 433 10.66 -24.03 -14.33
C ILE A 433 10.37 -25.49 -14.67
N ALA A 434 9.32 -25.73 -15.45
CA ALA A 434 8.92 -27.09 -15.85
C ALA A 434 10.02 -27.84 -16.60
N MET A 435 10.71 -27.16 -17.53
CA MET A 435 11.81 -27.75 -18.28
C MET A 435 13.01 -28.10 -17.38
N VAL A 436 13.32 -27.25 -16.39
CA VAL A 436 14.38 -27.53 -15.41
C VAL A 436 14.02 -28.73 -14.55
N ASP A 437 12.79 -28.81 -14.04
CA ASP A 437 12.32 -29.93 -13.22
C ASP A 437 12.32 -31.26 -14.01
N VAL A 438 11.81 -31.24 -15.24
CA VAL A 438 11.84 -32.43 -16.11
C VAL A 438 13.27 -32.87 -16.41
N TRP A 439 14.17 -31.93 -16.69
CA TRP A 439 15.58 -32.24 -16.90
C TRP A 439 16.21 -32.89 -15.66
N ARG A 440 15.92 -32.37 -14.46
CA ARG A 440 16.44 -32.89 -13.18
C ARG A 440 16.10 -34.37 -12.99
N HIS A 441 14.90 -34.79 -13.39
CA HIS A 441 14.46 -36.18 -13.27
C HIS A 441 14.91 -37.09 -14.41
N GLU A 442 14.95 -36.59 -15.64
CA GLU A 442 15.14 -37.45 -16.82
C GLU A 442 16.57 -37.52 -17.33
N HIS A 443 17.47 -36.57 -17.01
CA HIS A 443 18.82 -36.56 -17.60
C HIS A 443 19.64 -37.83 -17.32
N ALA A 444 19.42 -38.47 -16.17
CA ALA A 444 20.11 -39.71 -15.81
C ALA A 444 19.52 -40.96 -16.48
N THR A 445 18.23 -40.95 -16.83
CA THR A 445 17.50 -42.11 -17.36
C THR A 445 17.20 -42.03 -18.86
N ASN A 446 17.15 -40.81 -19.41
CA ASN A 446 16.84 -40.50 -20.80
C ASN A 446 17.61 -39.22 -21.24
N GLY A 447 18.94 -39.32 -21.23
CA GLY A 447 19.84 -38.18 -21.42
C GLY A 447 19.64 -37.43 -22.75
N ASP A 448 19.37 -38.14 -23.85
CA ASP A 448 19.19 -37.52 -25.17
C ASP A 448 17.93 -36.65 -25.25
N GLU A 449 16.81 -37.11 -24.69
CA GLU A 449 15.58 -36.31 -24.64
C GLU A 449 15.70 -35.13 -23.66
N ALA A 450 16.35 -35.33 -22.51
CA ALA A 450 16.62 -34.25 -21.58
C ALA A 450 17.53 -33.17 -22.19
N ALA A 451 18.53 -33.57 -22.98
CA ALA A 451 19.46 -32.64 -23.63
C ALA A 451 18.76 -31.67 -24.61
N LYS A 452 17.62 -32.05 -25.21
CA LYS A 452 16.82 -31.19 -26.09
C LYS A 452 16.23 -29.97 -25.36
N LEU A 453 16.06 -30.05 -24.04
CA LEU A 453 15.52 -28.95 -23.22
C LEU A 453 16.56 -27.86 -22.95
N LEU A 454 17.86 -28.20 -22.94
CA LEU A 454 18.93 -27.29 -22.52
C LEU A 454 19.01 -25.98 -23.33
N PRO A 455 18.85 -25.95 -24.67
CA PRO A 455 18.83 -24.71 -25.43
C PRO A 455 17.69 -23.76 -25.02
N PHE A 456 16.54 -24.30 -24.61
CA PHE A 456 15.40 -23.51 -24.13
C PHE A 456 15.67 -23.00 -22.71
N ILE A 457 16.12 -23.88 -21.80
CA ILE A 457 16.46 -23.51 -20.42
C ILE A 457 17.53 -22.41 -20.37
N ASP A 458 18.63 -22.59 -21.11
CA ASP A 458 19.70 -21.58 -21.20
C ASP A 458 19.22 -20.30 -21.91
N GLY A 459 18.33 -20.43 -22.90
CA GLY A 459 17.72 -19.30 -23.59
C GLY A 459 16.81 -18.45 -22.70
N VAL A 460 16.05 -19.08 -21.79
CA VAL A 460 15.22 -18.38 -20.78
C VAL A 460 16.10 -17.71 -19.74
N PHE A 461 17.18 -18.36 -19.27
CA PHE A 461 18.18 -17.74 -18.40
C PHE A 461 18.83 -16.52 -19.07
N ASN A 462 19.17 -16.61 -20.35
CA ASN A 462 19.69 -15.46 -21.09
C ASN A 462 18.68 -14.32 -21.14
N TRP A 463 17.41 -14.61 -21.40
CA TRP A 463 16.38 -13.57 -21.39
C TRP A 463 16.22 -12.89 -20.02
N ALA A 464 16.29 -13.66 -18.92
CA ALA A 464 16.20 -13.12 -17.56
C ALA A 464 17.22 -12.00 -17.28
N LYS A 465 18.42 -12.06 -17.88
CA LYS A 465 19.46 -11.02 -17.74
C LYS A 465 19.09 -9.69 -18.39
N HIS A 466 18.19 -9.69 -19.37
CA HIS A 466 17.76 -8.51 -20.14
C HIS A 466 16.34 -8.07 -19.78
N PHE A 467 15.63 -8.85 -18.95
CA PHE A 467 14.26 -8.63 -18.51
C PHE A 467 14.16 -7.52 -17.45
N VAL A 468 14.50 -6.28 -17.78
CA VAL A 468 14.64 -5.16 -16.82
C VAL A 468 13.33 -4.41 -16.51
N TRP A 469 12.25 -4.73 -17.21
CA TRP A 469 10.87 -4.35 -16.91
C TRP A 469 9.92 -5.44 -17.43
N SER A 470 8.69 -5.44 -16.95
CA SER A 470 7.59 -6.24 -17.48
C SER A 470 6.42 -5.37 -17.94
N ARG A 471 5.60 -5.91 -18.83
CA ARG A 471 4.18 -5.54 -18.87
C ARG A 471 3.46 -6.29 -17.77
N ASN A 472 2.23 -5.90 -17.45
CA ASN A 472 1.48 -6.57 -16.41
C ASN A 472 1.35 -8.09 -16.66
N GLU A 473 1.64 -8.82 -15.60
CA GLU A 473 1.50 -10.25 -15.44
C GLU A 473 0.04 -10.71 -15.52
N PHE A 474 -0.90 -9.81 -15.30
CA PHE A 474 -2.32 -9.96 -15.58
C PHE A 474 -2.79 -9.04 -16.71
N ALA A 475 -3.95 -9.42 -17.23
CA ALA A 475 -4.58 -8.83 -18.38
C ALA A 475 -5.24 -7.46 -18.15
N ASP A 476 -5.50 -7.15 -16.89
CA ASP A 476 -6.41 -6.10 -16.45
C ASP A 476 -5.78 -4.71 -16.53
N VAL A 477 -4.48 -4.59 -16.25
CA VAL A 477 -3.74 -3.31 -16.38
C VAL A 477 -2.45 -3.47 -17.18
N PRO A 478 -2.51 -3.81 -18.49
CA PRO A 478 -1.39 -4.32 -19.29
C PRO A 478 -0.15 -3.41 -19.39
N ALA A 479 -0.28 -2.12 -19.06
CA ALA A 479 0.82 -1.16 -19.11
C ALA A 479 1.69 -1.13 -17.84
N SER A 480 1.24 -1.71 -16.72
CA SER A 480 1.87 -1.54 -15.41
C SER A 480 2.63 -2.78 -14.95
N PRO A 481 3.95 -2.70 -14.64
CA PRO A 481 4.62 -3.74 -13.88
C PRO A 481 3.90 -4.02 -12.56
N PHE A 482 3.83 -5.29 -12.17
CA PHE A 482 3.13 -5.76 -10.97
C PHE A 482 4.11 -6.54 -10.08
N ALA A 483 4.10 -6.31 -8.76
CA ALA A 483 4.97 -6.96 -7.76
C ALA A 483 5.08 -8.48 -7.92
N ILE A 484 3.97 -9.09 -8.31
CA ILE A 484 3.82 -10.52 -8.60
C ILE A 484 4.77 -11.00 -9.70
N GLY A 485 5.20 -10.13 -10.61
CA GLY A 485 6.17 -10.39 -11.67
C GLY A 485 7.53 -10.85 -11.20
N ALA A 486 7.87 -10.66 -9.93
CA ALA A 486 9.06 -11.27 -9.34
C ALA A 486 8.94 -12.79 -9.12
N THR A 487 7.74 -13.34 -9.01
CA THR A 487 7.52 -14.70 -8.49
C THR A 487 8.16 -15.80 -9.35
N LEU A 488 7.61 -16.05 -10.53
CA LEU A 488 8.10 -17.07 -11.46
C LEU A 488 9.56 -16.88 -11.91
N PRO A 489 10.03 -15.66 -12.30
CA PRO A 489 11.41 -15.52 -12.72
C PRO A 489 12.41 -15.73 -11.59
N ALA A 490 12.13 -15.29 -10.36
CA ALA A 490 13.03 -15.55 -9.24
C ALA A 490 13.11 -17.06 -8.94
N VAL A 491 11.98 -17.76 -8.92
CA VAL A 491 11.93 -19.21 -8.69
C VAL A 491 12.65 -19.98 -9.80
N PHE A 492 12.42 -19.64 -11.07
CA PHE A 492 13.17 -20.21 -12.20
C PHE A 492 14.69 -20.09 -12.01
N LEU A 493 15.18 -18.91 -11.59
CA LEU A 493 16.60 -18.68 -11.38
C LEU A 493 17.15 -19.46 -10.19
N LEU A 494 16.37 -19.61 -9.12
CA LEU A 494 16.72 -20.49 -8.00
C LEU A 494 16.78 -21.95 -8.45
N ASP A 495 15.79 -22.44 -9.20
CA ASP A 495 15.78 -23.79 -9.75
C ASP A 495 16.96 -24.03 -10.69
N TYR A 496 17.30 -23.06 -11.55
CA TYR A 496 18.48 -23.11 -12.41
C TYR A 496 19.76 -23.21 -11.56
N HIS A 497 19.89 -22.39 -10.51
CA HIS A 497 21.03 -22.43 -9.60
C HIS A 497 21.19 -23.82 -8.97
N PHE A 498 20.15 -24.33 -8.31
CA PHE A 498 20.23 -25.60 -7.57
C PHE A 498 20.41 -26.81 -8.50
N THR A 499 19.91 -26.74 -9.74
CA THR A 499 20.03 -27.83 -10.71
C THR A 499 21.42 -27.88 -11.35
N PHE A 500 22.04 -26.74 -11.65
CA PHE A 500 23.27 -26.69 -12.46
C PHE A 500 24.53 -26.24 -11.73
N ARG A 501 24.47 -25.85 -10.44
CA ARG A 501 25.65 -25.37 -9.70
C ARG A 501 26.81 -26.36 -9.63
N ASP A 502 26.51 -27.65 -9.64
CA ASP A 502 27.50 -28.73 -9.61
C ASP A 502 27.83 -29.29 -11.01
N THR A 503 27.25 -28.70 -12.07
CA THR A 503 27.57 -29.01 -13.47
C THR A 503 28.68 -28.07 -13.95
N PRO A 504 29.91 -28.55 -14.22
CA PRO A 504 31.07 -27.69 -14.51
C PRO A 504 30.82 -26.67 -15.63
N GLU A 505 30.15 -27.06 -16.70
CA GLU A 505 29.89 -26.21 -17.88
C GLU A 505 28.88 -25.09 -17.59
N ARG A 506 28.09 -25.19 -16.50
CA ARG A 506 27.03 -24.24 -16.13
C ARG A 506 27.23 -23.61 -14.76
N ALA A 507 28.27 -23.97 -14.01
CA ALA A 507 28.50 -23.49 -12.64
C ALA A 507 28.60 -21.95 -12.55
N GLU A 508 29.16 -21.27 -13.54
CA GLU A 508 29.16 -19.79 -13.59
C GLU A 508 27.77 -19.21 -13.80
N ARG A 509 26.99 -19.78 -14.74
CA ARG A 509 25.60 -19.36 -14.97
C ARG A 509 24.73 -19.60 -13.75
N ALA A 510 24.90 -20.74 -13.08
CA ALA A 510 24.21 -21.06 -11.85
C ALA A 510 24.51 -20.05 -10.73
N ARG A 511 25.77 -19.62 -10.58
CA ARG A 511 26.12 -18.54 -9.63
C ARG A 511 25.49 -17.20 -10.02
N ALA A 512 25.51 -16.86 -11.31
CA ALA A 512 24.88 -15.65 -11.82
C ALA A 512 23.35 -15.69 -11.66
N ALA A 513 22.71 -16.86 -11.74
CA ALA A 513 21.27 -17.01 -11.54
C ALA A 513 20.84 -16.64 -10.11
N LEU A 514 21.61 -17.03 -9.09
CA LEU A 514 21.33 -16.65 -7.70
C LEU A 514 21.42 -15.13 -7.50
N ASP A 515 22.45 -14.47 -8.02
CA ASP A 515 22.58 -13.00 -7.91
C ASP A 515 21.48 -12.29 -8.72
N LEU A 516 21.10 -12.83 -9.89
CA LEU A 516 20.01 -12.29 -10.69
C LEU A 516 18.65 -12.45 -10.00
N ALA A 517 18.42 -13.54 -9.24
CA ALA A 517 17.21 -13.69 -8.43
C ALA A 517 17.11 -12.59 -7.35
N VAL A 518 18.24 -12.20 -6.76
CA VAL A 518 18.31 -11.04 -5.83
C VAL A 518 17.98 -9.75 -6.57
N SER A 519 18.57 -9.51 -7.74
CA SER A 519 18.26 -8.31 -8.55
C SER A 519 16.77 -8.24 -8.94
N ILE A 520 16.15 -9.36 -9.31
CA ILE A 520 14.71 -9.43 -9.61
C ILE A 520 13.86 -9.16 -8.37
N ALA A 521 14.24 -9.66 -7.20
CA ALA A 521 13.54 -9.33 -5.96
C ALA A 521 13.52 -7.80 -5.71
N TYR A 522 14.65 -7.12 -5.89
CA TYR A 522 14.72 -5.66 -5.74
C TYR A 522 13.92 -4.89 -6.79
N ARG A 523 13.87 -5.38 -8.03
CA ARG A 523 13.15 -4.76 -9.15
C ARG A 523 11.66 -4.55 -8.87
N TYR A 524 11.06 -5.46 -8.10
CA TYR A 524 9.63 -5.45 -7.75
C TYR A 524 9.38 -5.06 -6.29
N LEU A 525 10.42 -4.63 -5.56
CA LEU A 525 10.33 -4.19 -4.17
C LEU A 525 9.92 -2.71 -4.06
N ALA A 526 8.71 -2.38 -4.51
CA ALA A 526 8.12 -1.05 -4.35
C ALA A 526 7.57 -0.85 -2.93
N ALA A 527 8.47 -0.73 -1.95
CA ALA A 527 8.15 -0.69 -0.53
C ALA A 527 8.46 0.66 0.13
N TRP A 528 7.63 1.10 1.07
CA TRP A 528 7.94 2.27 1.91
C TRP A 528 9.04 1.92 2.90
N ALA A 529 10.24 2.50 2.75
CA ALA A 529 11.34 2.26 3.68
C ALA A 529 11.23 3.06 5.01
N ALA A 530 10.38 4.09 5.02
CA ALA A 530 10.09 4.94 6.15
C ALA A 530 8.70 5.57 5.96
N ASP A 531 8.19 6.16 7.05
CA ASP A 531 6.95 6.93 7.09
C ASP A 531 6.98 8.06 6.03
N ASN A 532 5.87 8.24 5.32
CA ASN A 532 5.74 9.18 4.21
C ASN A 532 5.14 10.52 4.62
N ASP A 533 4.33 10.56 5.68
CA ASP A 533 3.78 11.80 6.22
C ASP A 533 3.72 11.75 7.75
N LYS A 534 4.72 12.35 8.39
CA LYS A 534 4.81 12.39 9.86
C LYS A 534 3.65 13.20 10.51
N THR A 535 2.84 13.91 9.73
CA THR A 535 1.77 14.79 10.22
C THR A 535 0.38 14.15 10.26
N ASP A 536 0.23 12.92 9.80
CA ASP A 536 -0.96 12.11 10.03
C ASP A 536 -0.69 11.01 11.09
N ASN A 537 -1.50 9.96 11.10
CA ASN A 537 -1.30 8.76 11.93
C ASN A 537 -1.27 7.47 11.08
N GLU A 538 -0.91 7.59 9.81
CA GLU A 538 -0.89 6.55 8.78
C GLU A 538 0.54 6.21 8.39
N ASP A 539 1.11 5.18 9.01
CA ASP A 539 2.49 4.75 8.75
C ASP A 539 2.52 3.51 7.82
N PRO A 540 2.80 3.67 6.51
CA PRO A 540 2.87 2.56 5.56
C PRO A 540 4.22 1.84 5.54
N THR A 541 5.16 2.17 6.45
CA THR A 541 6.51 1.59 6.46
C THR A 541 6.44 0.06 6.33
N PHE A 542 7.24 -0.48 5.41
CA PHE A 542 7.39 -1.87 4.98
C PHE A 542 6.23 -2.46 4.18
N LEU A 543 5.11 -1.77 4.05
CA LEU A 543 4.07 -2.17 3.11
C LEU A 543 4.53 -1.89 1.68
N MET A 544 3.83 -2.48 0.73
CA MET A 544 4.23 -2.50 -0.67
C MET A 544 3.08 -2.16 -1.58
N GLU A 545 3.37 -1.34 -2.58
CA GLU A 545 2.45 -1.05 -3.66
C GLU A 545 2.35 -2.28 -4.59
N PRO A 546 1.16 -2.64 -5.09
CA PRO A 546 1.02 -3.85 -5.91
C PRO A 546 1.54 -3.69 -7.32
N ASN A 547 1.36 -2.51 -7.93
CA ASN A 547 1.76 -2.25 -9.31
C ASN A 547 1.92 -0.74 -9.55
N SER A 548 2.50 -0.37 -10.69
CA SER A 548 2.73 1.04 -11.03
C SER A 548 1.48 1.79 -11.50
N GLY A 549 0.36 1.11 -11.72
CA GLY A 549 -0.87 1.70 -12.26
C GLY A 549 -1.50 2.72 -11.33
N GLN A 550 -2.24 3.68 -11.91
CA GLN A 550 -2.80 4.79 -11.14
C GLN A 550 -3.71 4.37 -9.98
N ASN A 551 -4.54 3.36 -10.15
CA ASN A 551 -5.53 2.99 -9.12
C ASN A 551 -4.89 2.52 -7.81
N TRP A 552 -3.62 2.12 -7.86
CA TRP A 552 -2.85 1.67 -6.71
C TRP A 552 -1.69 2.61 -6.37
N ALA A 553 -1.56 3.71 -7.10
CA ALA A 553 -0.58 4.74 -6.81
C ALA A 553 -0.79 5.31 -5.42
N GLY A 554 0.22 5.21 -4.55
CA GLY A 554 0.10 5.63 -3.16
C GLY A 554 -0.85 4.77 -2.33
N ALA A 555 -0.99 3.49 -2.70
CA ALA A 555 -1.81 2.55 -1.95
C ALA A 555 -1.14 1.18 -1.79
N PRO A 556 -0.66 0.80 -0.58
CA PRO A 556 -0.27 -0.56 -0.33
C PRO A 556 -1.44 -1.55 -0.45
N CYS A 557 -1.13 -2.78 -0.88
CA CYS A 557 -2.10 -3.83 -1.18
C CYS A 557 -1.66 -5.18 -0.57
N ALA A 558 -2.64 -5.98 -0.14
CA ALA A 558 -2.36 -7.30 0.43
C ALA A 558 -2.44 -8.45 -0.56
N ASN A 559 -3.21 -8.31 -1.63
CA ASN A 559 -3.64 -9.38 -2.53
C ASN A 559 -2.44 -10.13 -3.16
N GLU A 560 -2.07 -9.82 -4.39
CA GLU A 560 -0.99 -10.48 -5.14
C GLU A 560 0.39 -10.26 -4.51
N VAL A 561 0.56 -9.18 -3.73
CA VAL A 561 1.80 -8.86 -3.03
C VAL A 561 2.16 -9.94 -2.00
N ALA A 562 1.18 -10.65 -1.43
CA ALA A 562 1.45 -11.77 -0.54
C ALA A 562 2.30 -12.87 -1.20
N TRP A 563 2.13 -13.12 -2.51
CA TRP A 563 2.94 -14.11 -3.24
C TRP A 563 4.39 -13.64 -3.40
N PHE A 564 4.60 -12.33 -3.48
CA PHE A 564 5.94 -11.75 -3.48
C PHE A 564 6.63 -11.90 -2.11
N LEU A 565 5.91 -11.83 -0.99
CA LEU A 565 6.49 -12.11 0.33
C LEU A 565 7.05 -13.54 0.44
N ASP A 566 6.33 -14.51 -0.12
CA ASP A 566 6.79 -15.90 -0.18
C ASP A 566 8.08 -16.03 -1.00
N VAL A 567 8.17 -15.34 -2.14
CA VAL A 567 9.39 -15.33 -2.98
C VAL A 567 10.55 -14.58 -2.32
N LEU A 568 10.28 -13.46 -1.65
CA LEU A 568 11.26 -12.75 -0.83
C LEU A 568 11.86 -13.67 0.24
N ALA A 569 11.04 -14.51 0.88
CA ALA A 569 11.52 -15.49 1.85
C ALA A 569 12.49 -16.49 1.21
N GLN A 570 12.13 -17.05 0.04
CA GLN A 570 12.96 -17.99 -0.71
C GLN A 570 14.30 -17.37 -1.13
N VAL A 571 14.28 -16.18 -1.75
CA VAL A 571 15.49 -15.48 -2.19
C VAL A 571 16.37 -15.10 -1.01
N TYR A 572 15.78 -14.62 0.09
CA TYR A 572 16.51 -14.25 1.30
C TYR A 572 17.28 -15.43 1.91
N VAL A 573 16.63 -16.58 2.13
CA VAL A 573 17.29 -17.70 2.82
C VAL A 573 18.45 -18.30 2.02
N HIS A 574 18.39 -18.24 0.69
CA HIS A 574 19.44 -18.74 -0.20
C HIS A 574 20.54 -17.72 -0.48
N SER A 575 20.22 -16.43 -0.59
CA SER A 575 21.23 -15.38 -0.85
C SER A 575 21.91 -14.89 0.43
N GLY A 576 21.19 -14.87 1.54
CA GLY A 576 21.64 -14.24 2.78
C GLY A 576 21.61 -12.72 2.74
N ASP A 577 20.93 -12.09 1.77
CA ASP A 577 20.84 -10.63 1.68
C ASP A 577 20.08 -10.07 2.90
N ALA A 578 20.84 -9.45 3.81
CA ALA A 578 20.32 -8.99 5.09
C ALA A 578 19.22 -7.92 4.97
N ARG A 579 19.23 -7.15 3.86
CA ARG A 579 18.29 -6.07 3.59
C ARG A 579 16.96 -6.62 3.10
N LEU A 580 16.96 -7.64 2.24
CA LEU A 580 15.75 -8.38 1.90
C LEU A 580 15.12 -9.02 3.14
N GLY A 581 15.95 -9.62 4.00
CA GLY A 581 15.49 -10.15 5.30
C GLY A 581 14.90 -9.07 6.22
N TYR A 582 15.48 -7.87 6.24
CA TYR A 582 14.96 -6.71 6.97
C TYR A 582 13.59 -6.27 6.43
N MET A 583 13.46 -6.08 5.11
CA MET A 583 12.20 -5.68 4.47
C MET A 583 11.09 -6.72 4.67
N LEU A 584 11.41 -8.02 4.55
CA LEU A 584 10.46 -9.11 4.78
C LEU A 584 9.96 -9.14 6.23
N ARG A 585 10.85 -9.04 7.22
CA ARG A 585 10.44 -9.04 8.64
C ARG A 585 9.58 -7.84 8.98
N GLY A 586 9.91 -6.66 8.44
CA GLY A 586 9.09 -5.45 8.59
C GLY A 586 7.71 -5.59 7.93
N ALA A 587 7.65 -6.14 6.71
CA ALA A 587 6.39 -6.33 6.00
C ALA A 587 5.47 -7.31 6.74
N LEU A 588 6.01 -8.44 7.23
CA LEU A 588 5.26 -9.42 8.02
C LEU A 588 4.78 -8.86 9.36
N ASP A 589 5.48 -7.90 9.97
CA ASP A 589 5.09 -7.24 11.23
C ASP A 589 3.92 -6.26 11.03
N ARG A 590 3.83 -5.63 9.84
CA ARG A 590 2.86 -4.57 9.53
C ARG A 590 1.70 -5.00 8.65
N TRP A 591 1.75 -6.21 8.09
CA TRP A 591 0.77 -6.70 7.13
C TRP A 591 -0.68 -6.63 7.63
N ASN A 592 -0.88 -6.70 8.95
CA ASN A 592 -2.19 -6.58 9.58
C ASN A 592 -2.88 -5.23 9.29
N LEU A 593 -2.15 -4.17 8.93
CA LEU A 593 -2.74 -2.86 8.58
C LEU A 593 -3.60 -2.90 7.30
N LEU A 594 -3.43 -3.95 6.49
CA LEU A 594 -4.14 -4.15 5.22
C LEU A 594 -5.49 -4.86 5.37
N TYR A 595 -5.97 -5.10 6.60
CA TYR A 595 -7.36 -5.50 6.79
C TYR A 595 -8.32 -4.44 6.24
N ARG A 596 -9.40 -4.89 5.59
CA ARG A 596 -10.53 -4.02 5.23
C ARG A 596 -11.18 -3.47 6.50
N ASP A 597 -11.87 -2.34 6.34
CA ASP A 597 -12.74 -1.80 7.38
C ASP A 597 -14.03 -2.64 7.50
N MET A 598 -13.86 -3.83 8.06
CA MET A 598 -14.91 -4.79 8.32
C MET A 598 -14.74 -5.33 9.74
N GLU A 599 -15.81 -5.26 10.52
CA GLU A 599 -15.84 -5.80 11.88
C GLU A 599 -16.41 -7.23 11.86
N LYS A 600 -15.80 -8.13 12.64
CA LYS A 600 -16.26 -9.51 12.87
C LYS A 600 -16.26 -9.81 14.37
N PRO A 601 -16.97 -10.85 14.86
CA PRO A 601 -16.96 -11.20 16.28
C PRO A 601 -15.59 -11.65 16.79
N SER A 602 -14.79 -12.33 15.97
CA SER A 602 -13.44 -12.75 16.29
C SER A 602 -12.52 -12.72 15.08
N LEU A 603 -11.22 -12.83 15.32
CA LEU A 603 -10.22 -12.95 14.26
C LEU A 603 -10.43 -14.21 13.39
N ALA A 604 -10.98 -15.28 13.96
CA ALA A 604 -11.25 -16.53 13.25
C ALA A 604 -12.44 -16.41 12.27
N ASP A 605 -13.32 -15.41 12.45
CA ASP A 605 -14.50 -15.20 11.61
C ASP A 605 -14.21 -14.37 10.35
N TYR A 606 -12.97 -13.90 10.20
CA TYR A 606 -12.52 -13.23 8.98
C TYR A 606 -12.31 -14.25 7.85
N GLY A 607 -12.99 -14.01 6.73
CA GLY A 607 -12.91 -14.83 5.52
C GLY A 607 -11.69 -14.52 4.66
N ARG A 608 -11.61 -15.15 3.49
CA ARG A 608 -10.57 -14.83 2.50
C ARG A 608 -10.74 -13.42 1.94
N ASP A 609 -11.89 -12.78 2.08
CA ASP A 609 -12.11 -11.40 1.65
C ASP A 609 -11.63 -10.36 2.67
N ALA A 610 -10.90 -10.75 3.73
CA ALA A 610 -10.62 -9.87 4.85
C ALA A 610 -9.65 -8.70 4.57
N PHE A 611 -8.78 -8.82 3.55
CA PHE A 611 -7.78 -7.81 3.22
C PHE A 611 -8.20 -6.91 2.07
N THR A 612 -7.63 -5.69 2.05
CA THR A 612 -7.90 -4.66 1.06
C THR A 612 -6.96 -4.77 -0.14
N GLU A 613 -7.49 -4.47 -1.31
CA GLU A 613 -6.70 -4.31 -2.55
C GLU A 613 -5.97 -2.96 -2.61
N GLY A 614 -6.26 -2.06 -1.68
CA GLY A 614 -5.59 -0.77 -1.56
C GLY A 614 -5.97 -0.04 -0.29
N TRP A 615 -4.99 0.49 0.43
CA TRP A 615 -5.17 1.47 1.50
C TRP A 615 -4.51 2.77 1.04
N GLY A 616 -5.25 3.84 0.79
CA GLY A 616 -4.68 5.10 0.34
C GLY A 616 -3.91 5.81 1.45
N VAL A 617 -2.61 6.03 1.27
CA VAL A 617 -1.71 6.60 2.30
C VAL A 617 -1.26 8.03 1.98
N TYR A 618 -1.81 8.63 0.92
CA TYR A 618 -1.55 10.03 0.56
C TYR A 618 -2.66 10.59 -0.35
N SER A 619 -2.78 11.92 -0.44
CA SER A 619 -3.74 12.56 -1.36
C SER A 619 -3.45 12.24 -2.83
N GLY A 620 -4.48 12.17 -3.66
CA GLY A 620 -4.41 11.83 -5.10
C GLY A 620 -4.35 10.34 -5.43
N CYS A 621 -4.30 9.45 -4.42
CA CYS A 621 -4.36 8.00 -4.59
C CYS A 621 -5.78 7.52 -4.96
N GLY A 622 -5.87 6.33 -5.57
CA GLY A 622 -7.14 5.76 -6.05
C GLY A 622 -8.24 5.62 -4.97
N PRO A 623 -7.98 5.03 -3.79
CA PRO A 623 -8.96 4.96 -2.70
C PRO A 623 -9.32 6.31 -2.08
N GLY A 624 -8.40 7.27 -2.12
CA GLY A 624 -8.39 8.47 -1.26
C GLY A 624 -7.58 8.25 0.04
N ALA A 625 -7.01 9.32 0.58
CA ALA A 625 -6.19 9.27 1.80
C ALA A 625 -6.98 8.73 3.00
N GLY A 626 -6.41 7.77 3.73
CA GLY A 626 -7.04 7.05 4.85
C GLY A 626 -8.11 6.04 4.50
N ILE A 627 -8.47 5.94 3.22
CA ILE A 627 -9.55 5.09 2.75
C ILE A 627 -8.99 3.74 2.28
N ARG A 628 -9.70 2.66 2.63
CA ARG A 628 -9.43 1.31 2.13
C ARG A 628 -10.46 0.96 1.07
N TYR A 629 -10.04 0.32 -0.01
CA TYR A 629 -10.98 -0.31 -0.93
C TYR A 629 -11.87 -1.31 -0.18
N ASP A 630 -13.13 -1.40 -0.61
CA ASP A 630 -14.09 -2.34 -0.03
C ASP A 630 -14.07 -3.71 -0.73
N TYR A 631 -13.01 -4.01 -1.46
CA TYR A 631 -12.72 -5.27 -2.12
C TYR A 631 -11.24 -5.65 -1.95
N GLY A 632 -10.91 -6.89 -2.27
CA GLY A 632 -9.60 -7.49 -2.05
C GLY A 632 -9.71 -8.86 -1.37
N TRP A 633 -8.58 -9.53 -1.21
CA TRP A 633 -8.54 -10.83 -0.53
C TRP A 633 -7.19 -11.09 0.17
N ALA A 634 -7.26 -11.92 1.19
CA ALA A 634 -6.12 -12.49 1.88
C ALA A 634 -5.69 -13.79 1.18
N ASN A 635 -4.45 -13.80 0.74
CA ASN A 635 -3.76 -14.98 0.26
C ASN A 635 -3.13 -15.77 1.42
N ASP A 636 -2.78 -17.02 1.13
CA ASP A 636 -2.04 -17.86 2.07
C ASP A 636 -0.57 -17.39 2.10
N LEU A 637 0.06 -17.36 3.28
CA LEU A 637 1.50 -17.08 3.43
C LEU A 637 2.24 -18.40 3.61
N LEU A 638 2.59 -19.07 2.51
CA LEU A 638 3.05 -20.46 2.52
C LEU A 638 4.38 -20.63 3.26
N TYR A 639 5.25 -19.63 3.18
CA TYR A 639 6.56 -19.67 3.82
C TYR A 639 6.62 -18.95 5.18
N ALA A 640 5.57 -18.22 5.58
CA ALA A 640 5.53 -17.55 6.90
C ALA A 640 4.55 -18.19 7.91
N TRP A 641 3.43 -18.76 7.46
CA TRP A 641 2.40 -19.28 8.37
C TRP A 641 2.81 -20.62 9.04
N PRO A 642 2.73 -20.74 10.39
CA PRO A 642 2.90 -22.02 11.08
C PRO A 642 1.72 -22.98 10.84
N ILE A 643 1.90 -23.90 9.88
CA ILE A 643 0.87 -24.86 9.42
C ILE A 643 0.41 -25.79 10.55
N SER A 644 -0.90 -26.08 10.60
CA SER A 644 -1.50 -27.00 11.57
C SER A 644 -1.24 -26.58 13.03
N ASN A 645 -0.90 -27.51 13.92
CA ASN A 645 -0.59 -27.24 15.33
C ASN A 645 0.84 -26.71 15.56
N ALA A 646 1.64 -26.50 14.50
CA ALA A 646 2.98 -25.96 14.67
C ALA A 646 2.94 -24.56 15.31
N VAL A 647 3.85 -24.29 16.25
CA VAL A 647 3.96 -22.98 16.89
C VAL A 647 4.80 -22.01 16.06
N ALA A 648 5.69 -22.55 15.23
CA ALA A 648 6.59 -21.80 14.37
C ALA A 648 6.70 -22.40 12.97
N ARG A 649 6.90 -21.53 11.99
CA ARG A 649 7.34 -21.83 10.62
C ARG A 649 8.82 -21.48 10.51
N VAL A 650 9.65 -22.42 10.09
CA VAL A 650 11.09 -22.21 9.89
C VAL A 650 11.43 -22.45 8.42
N VAL A 651 11.97 -21.43 7.75
CA VAL A 651 12.43 -21.53 6.36
C VAL A 651 13.95 -21.47 6.38
N CYS A 652 14.59 -22.46 5.79
CA CYS A 652 16.04 -22.63 5.73
C CYS A 652 16.54 -22.50 4.29
N GLY A 653 17.78 -22.05 4.10
CA GLY A 653 18.44 -22.00 2.81
C GLY A 653 19.97 -22.02 2.94
N ASP A 654 20.68 -21.86 1.82
CA ASP A 654 22.14 -21.99 1.81
C ASP A 654 22.86 -20.96 2.70
N ARG A 655 22.24 -19.82 3.01
CA ARG A 655 22.91 -18.67 3.66
C ARG A 655 22.22 -18.14 4.90
N ALA A 656 20.91 -18.33 5.05
CA ALA A 656 20.16 -17.82 6.19
C ALA A 656 18.97 -18.73 6.56
N ALA A 657 18.32 -18.39 7.67
CA ALA A 657 17.07 -18.99 8.10
C ALA A 657 16.11 -17.89 8.60
N LEU A 658 14.82 -18.08 8.35
CA LEU A 658 13.73 -17.23 8.82
C LEU A 658 12.81 -18.04 9.73
N ALA A 659 12.46 -17.50 10.90
CA ALA A 659 11.44 -18.05 11.77
C ALA A 659 10.25 -17.09 11.86
N CYS A 660 9.05 -17.63 11.81
CA CYS A 660 7.79 -16.90 12.02
C CYS A 660 6.93 -17.66 13.04
N VAL A 661 6.21 -16.94 13.90
CA VAL A 661 5.34 -17.53 14.93
C VAL A 661 3.90 -17.06 14.80
N LYS A 662 2.98 -17.76 15.46
CA LYS A 662 1.59 -17.33 15.60
C LYS A 662 1.15 -17.14 17.06
N THR A 663 2.09 -17.24 18.00
CA THR A 663 1.85 -17.14 19.44
C THR A 663 2.70 -16.01 20.04
N ALA A 664 2.35 -15.55 21.23
CA ALA A 664 3.05 -14.44 21.89
C ALA A 664 4.38 -14.86 22.55
N GLU A 665 4.56 -16.14 22.87
CA GLU A 665 5.80 -16.64 23.48
C GLU A 665 6.98 -16.55 22.52
N ARG A 666 8.16 -16.20 23.06
CA ARG A 666 9.37 -16.07 22.26
C ARG A 666 9.79 -17.39 21.62
N PHE A 667 10.21 -17.31 20.36
CA PHE A 667 10.80 -18.39 19.59
C PHE A 667 11.88 -17.82 18.65
N ASP A 668 12.99 -18.52 18.49
CA ASP A 668 14.00 -18.23 17.48
C ASP A 668 14.82 -19.47 17.11
N VAL A 669 15.56 -19.33 16.02
CA VAL A 669 16.53 -20.27 15.48
C VAL A 669 17.93 -19.68 15.66
N THR A 670 18.81 -20.42 16.35
CA THR A 670 20.21 -20.06 16.59
C THR A 670 21.15 -21.16 16.09
N ASP A 671 22.46 -20.90 16.10
CA ASP A 671 23.50 -21.87 15.71
C ASP A 671 23.27 -22.51 14.32
N TYR A 672 22.68 -21.75 13.38
CA TYR A 672 22.32 -22.25 12.05
C TYR A 672 23.56 -22.63 11.25
N ARG A 673 23.56 -23.83 10.66
CA ARG A 673 24.60 -24.33 9.77
C ARG A 673 23.93 -24.87 8.52
N SER A 674 24.45 -24.50 7.36
CA SER A 674 24.01 -25.05 6.06
C SER A 674 25.21 -25.56 5.28
N GLY A 675 25.01 -26.65 4.54
CA GLY A 675 26.03 -27.33 3.76
C GLY A 675 26.46 -28.66 4.37
N GLY A 676 26.66 -29.66 3.49
CA GLY A 676 26.92 -31.05 3.87
C GLY A 676 27.39 -31.88 2.67
N ALA A 677 27.16 -33.18 2.74
CA ALA A 677 27.44 -34.11 1.64
C ALA A 677 26.49 -33.92 0.44
N SER A 678 25.31 -33.35 0.68
CA SER A 678 24.28 -33.13 -0.34
C SER A 678 23.49 -31.84 -0.11
N ALA A 679 22.80 -31.33 -1.13
CA ALA A 679 21.95 -30.14 -1.02
C ALA A 679 20.86 -30.35 0.06
N GLY A 680 20.56 -29.31 0.84
CA GLY A 680 19.57 -29.37 1.93
C GLY A 680 20.03 -30.12 3.17
N ASP A 681 21.34 -30.30 3.36
CA ASP A 681 21.92 -30.74 4.64
C ASP A 681 22.16 -29.51 5.53
N PHE A 682 21.51 -29.45 6.68
CA PHE A 682 21.58 -28.29 7.58
C PHE A 682 21.27 -28.66 9.04
N SER A 683 21.57 -27.75 9.95
CA SER A 683 21.16 -27.87 11.36
C SER A 683 20.92 -26.51 12.01
N PHE A 684 20.14 -26.50 13.08
CA PHE A 684 19.97 -25.33 13.94
C PHE A 684 19.55 -25.72 15.35
N ARG A 685 19.72 -24.79 16.28
CA ARG A 685 19.21 -24.88 17.65
C ARG A 685 17.94 -24.06 17.83
N VAL A 686 16.97 -24.63 18.52
CA VAL A 686 15.73 -23.94 18.90
C VAL A 686 15.94 -23.18 20.20
N ALA A 687 15.56 -21.91 20.23
CA ALA A 687 15.48 -21.09 21.44
C ALA A 687 14.03 -20.67 21.67
N SER A 688 13.42 -21.07 22.78
CA SER A 688 12.02 -20.77 23.07
C SER A 688 11.72 -20.62 24.57
N GLU A 689 10.77 -19.75 24.91
CA GLU A 689 10.28 -19.61 26.29
C GLU A 689 9.27 -20.69 26.70
N ARG A 690 8.82 -21.52 25.75
CA ARG A 690 7.79 -22.54 25.98
C ARG A 690 8.29 -23.65 26.91
N LYS A 691 7.49 -23.96 27.93
CA LYS A 691 7.78 -25.02 28.93
C LYS A 691 7.27 -26.40 28.55
N LYS A 692 6.36 -26.49 27.59
CA LYS A 692 5.78 -27.75 27.09
C LYS A 692 6.37 -28.07 25.72
N PRO A 693 6.47 -29.36 25.33
CA PRO A 693 6.85 -29.74 23.98
C PRO A 693 5.96 -29.08 22.92
N PHE A 694 6.51 -28.81 21.76
CA PHE A 694 5.83 -28.14 20.65
C PHE A 694 6.31 -28.65 19.30
N ASP A 695 5.55 -28.31 18.26
CA ASP A 695 5.81 -28.75 16.89
C ASP A 695 6.22 -27.57 16.01
N ILE A 696 6.99 -27.84 14.96
CA ILE A 696 7.36 -26.83 13.95
C ILE A 696 7.06 -27.35 12.53
N ALA A 697 6.70 -26.41 11.65
CA ALA A 697 6.66 -26.64 10.21
C ALA A 697 7.93 -26.07 9.59
N LEU A 698 8.62 -26.84 8.77
CA LEU A 698 9.91 -26.49 8.20
C LEU A 698 9.90 -26.58 6.68
N SER A 699 10.63 -25.69 5.99
CA SER A 699 10.89 -25.81 4.55
C SER A 699 12.33 -25.44 4.18
N TYR A 700 12.84 -26.07 3.12
CA TYR A 700 14.06 -25.69 2.41
C TYR A 700 13.73 -25.53 0.92
N PRO A 701 13.34 -24.32 0.47
CA PRO A 701 12.87 -24.10 -0.90
C PRO A 701 13.85 -24.64 -1.95
N GLN A 702 13.34 -25.15 -3.08
CA GLN A 702 14.09 -25.76 -4.20
C GLN A 702 14.83 -27.09 -3.88
N VAL A 703 14.74 -27.61 -2.65
CA VAL A 703 15.41 -28.87 -2.29
C VAL A 703 14.42 -29.90 -1.74
N ASN A 704 14.40 -31.10 -2.31
CA ASN A 704 13.60 -32.21 -1.82
C ASN A 704 14.15 -32.76 -0.49
N LEU A 705 13.35 -32.67 0.57
CA LEU A 705 13.65 -33.16 1.91
C LEU A 705 12.99 -34.51 2.25
N ALA A 706 12.14 -35.06 1.37
CA ALA A 706 11.31 -36.23 1.68
C ALA A 706 12.13 -37.46 2.10
N ALA A 707 13.31 -37.67 1.52
CA ALA A 707 14.18 -38.80 1.87
C ALA A 707 15.22 -38.49 2.96
N LYS A 708 15.32 -37.24 3.43
CA LYS A 708 16.36 -36.84 4.39
C LYS A 708 16.08 -37.41 5.79
N LYS A 709 17.15 -37.90 6.45
CA LYS A 709 17.11 -38.28 7.86
C LYS A 709 16.99 -37.02 8.72
N VAL A 710 16.19 -37.09 9.78
CA VAL A 710 16.04 -36.00 10.76
C VAL A 710 16.41 -36.52 12.14
N VAL A 711 17.33 -35.83 12.81
CA VAL A 711 17.79 -36.13 14.16
C VAL A 711 17.51 -34.93 15.04
N VAL A 712 16.96 -35.18 16.24
CA VAL A 712 16.80 -34.18 17.30
C VAL A 712 17.83 -34.48 18.37
N GLN A 713 18.79 -33.57 18.52
CA GLN A 713 19.79 -33.66 19.58
C GLN A 713 19.31 -32.86 20.80
N ARG A 714 19.12 -33.55 21.92
CA ARG A 714 18.66 -33.01 23.20
C ARG A 714 19.77 -33.13 24.23
N GLY A 715 20.52 -32.04 24.43
CA GLY A 715 21.75 -32.10 25.20
C GLY A 715 22.76 -33.05 24.56
N SER A 716 23.13 -34.12 25.28
CA SER A 716 24.02 -35.18 24.77
C SER A 716 23.29 -36.32 24.05
N GLU A 717 21.97 -36.40 24.15
CA GLU A 717 21.18 -37.47 23.55
C GLU A 717 20.86 -37.16 22.08
N ARG A 718 20.97 -38.16 21.20
CA ARG A 718 20.54 -38.08 19.79
C ARG A 718 19.31 -38.96 19.59
N LEU A 719 18.20 -38.33 19.26
CA LEU A 719 16.91 -38.97 19.03
C LEU A 719 16.58 -38.96 17.53
N ASP A 720 16.01 -40.04 17.01
CA ASP A 720 15.35 -39.96 15.70
C ASP A 720 14.12 -39.05 15.82
N GLY A 721 13.99 -38.09 14.90
CA GLY A 721 12.89 -37.13 14.94
C GLY A 721 11.53 -37.76 14.59
N ASP A 722 10.47 -37.38 15.31
CA ASP A 722 9.09 -37.65 14.88
C ASP A 722 8.72 -36.64 13.78
N VAL A 723 8.72 -37.11 12.53
CA VAL A 723 8.59 -36.27 11.34
C VAL A 723 7.49 -36.77 10.41
N ARG A 724 6.52 -35.89 10.10
CA ARG A 724 5.58 -36.07 9.00
C ARG A 724 6.11 -35.39 7.73
N ARG A 725 6.03 -36.09 6.61
CA ARG A 725 6.50 -35.66 5.28
C ARG A 725 5.30 -35.47 4.34
N PRO A 726 4.92 -34.22 4.02
CA PRO A 726 3.80 -33.95 3.13
C PRO A 726 4.15 -34.30 1.67
N PRO A 727 3.48 -35.26 1.01
CA PRO A 727 3.80 -35.65 -0.37
C PRO A 727 3.52 -34.55 -1.41
N GLN A 728 2.71 -33.54 -1.06
CA GLN A 728 2.43 -32.37 -1.89
C GLN A 728 3.42 -31.22 -1.69
N ALA A 729 4.35 -31.33 -0.74
CA ALA A 729 5.33 -30.28 -0.43
C ALA A 729 6.69 -30.92 -0.12
N PRO A 730 7.37 -31.49 -1.14
CA PRO A 730 8.59 -32.26 -0.95
C PRO A 730 9.74 -31.45 -0.36
N ALA A 731 9.71 -30.11 -0.47
CA ALA A 731 10.66 -29.21 0.16
C ALA A 731 10.39 -28.96 1.66
N SER A 732 9.40 -29.64 2.24
CA SER A 732 8.87 -29.32 3.57
C SER A 732 8.82 -30.54 4.51
N LEU A 733 8.91 -30.26 5.81
CA LEU A 733 8.82 -31.25 6.90
C LEU A 733 7.93 -30.72 8.04
N TYR A 734 7.29 -31.62 8.79
CA TYR A 734 6.60 -31.29 10.04
C TYR A 734 7.23 -32.09 11.17
N ILE A 735 7.86 -31.41 12.14
CA ILE A 735 8.66 -32.04 13.20
C ILE A 735 7.93 -31.85 14.54
N ARG A 736 7.75 -32.93 15.28
CA ARG A 736 6.96 -32.96 16.53
C ARG A 736 7.81 -33.05 17.79
N GLY A 737 7.24 -32.57 18.89
CA GLY A 737 7.74 -32.85 20.24
C GLY A 737 9.10 -32.23 20.57
N LEU A 738 9.43 -31.12 19.91
CA LEU A 738 10.63 -30.31 20.19
C LEU A 738 10.49 -29.58 21.53
N ARG A 739 11.63 -29.27 22.13
CA ARG A 739 11.78 -28.50 23.37
C ARG A 739 12.76 -27.35 23.17
N ASP A 740 12.70 -26.37 24.06
CA ASP A 740 13.73 -25.34 24.14
C ASP A 740 15.13 -25.96 24.27
N GLY A 741 16.08 -25.44 23.50
CA GLY A 741 17.46 -25.89 23.46
C GLY A 741 17.75 -27.10 22.56
N ASP A 742 16.73 -27.79 22.02
CA ASP A 742 16.94 -28.91 21.08
C ASP A 742 17.65 -28.43 19.80
N THR A 743 18.56 -29.24 19.28
CA THR A 743 19.20 -29.04 17.96
C THR A 743 18.55 -29.96 16.94
N VAL A 744 17.98 -29.38 15.89
CA VAL A 744 17.42 -30.10 14.73
C VAL A 744 18.51 -30.26 13.70
N VAL A 745 18.74 -31.50 13.25
CA VAL A 745 19.72 -31.87 12.22
C VAL A 745 18.99 -32.58 11.09
N VAL A 746 19.11 -32.07 9.86
CA VAL A 746 18.51 -32.65 8.66
C VAL A 746 19.62 -33.05 7.69
N GLY A 747 19.63 -34.33 7.30
CA GLY A 747 20.70 -34.91 6.50
C GLY A 747 22.03 -35.03 7.27
N GLU A 748 23.14 -34.78 6.58
CA GLU A 748 24.50 -34.87 7.12
C GLU A 748 25.26 -33.54 6.98
N PRO A 749 24.89 -32.49 7.75
CA PRO A 749 25.61 -31.23 7.72
C PRO A 749 27.04 -31.40 8.26
N LYS A 750 27.97 -30.60 7.76
CA LYS A 750 29.37 -30.63 8.22
C LYS A 750 29.45 -30.28 9.71
N ALA A 751 29.80 -31.27 10.54
CA ALA A 751 29.75 -31.16 12.00
C ALA A 751 30.70 -30.09 12.58
N ASP A 752 31.77 -29.76 11.86
CA ASP A 752 32.82 -28.81 12.22
C ASP A 752 32.65 -27.41 11.61
N ALA A 753 31.76 -27.24 10.62
CA ALA A 753 31.56 -25.96 9.94
C ALA A 753 30.91 -24.94 10.89
N PRO A 754 31.50 -23.76 11.15
CA PRO A 754 30.97 -22.80 12.12
C PRO A 754 29.54 -22.35 11.77
N PRO A 755 28.71 -21.98 12.77
CA PRO A 755 27.40 -21.40 12.48
C PRO A 755 27.53 -20.19 11.56
N LEU A 756 26.59 -20.08 10.62
CA LEU A 756 26.46 -18.93 9.75
C LEU A 756 26.07 -17.72 10.60
N ALA A 757 26.81 -16.61 10.44
CA ALA A 757 26.41 -15.33 10.98
C ALA A 757 25.19 -14.83 10.18
N ILE A 758 23.99 -15.07 10.70
CA ILE A 758 22.77 -14.52 10.11
C ILE A 758 22.81 -13.01 10.34
N ALA A 759 23.08 -12.24 9.30
CA ALA A 759 23.05 -10.79 9.35
C ALA A 759 21.60 -10.32 9.63
N ARG A 760 21.38 -9.71 10.79
CA ARG A 760 20.09 -9.18 11.22
C ARG A 760 20.22 -7.69 11.45
N LEU A 761 19.81 -6.93 10.43
CA LEU A 761 19.83 -5.47 10.49
C LEU A 761 18.68 -4.96 11.36
N LEU A 762 18.99 -3.95 12.17
CA LEU A 762 18.03 -3.07 12.85
C LEU A 762 16.97 -3.82 13.66
N GLU A 763 17.42 -4.77 14.48
CA GLU A 763 16.53 -5.46 15.40
C GLU A 763 15.95 -4.49 16.44
N GLN A 764 14.70 -4.72 16.83
CA GLN A 764 14.09 -4.05 17.96
C GLN A 764 14.87 -4.36 19.25
N GLU A 765 15.46 -3.33 19.85
CA GLU A 765 16.17 -3.41 21.12
C GLU A 765 15.32 -2.81 22.26
N PRO A 766 15.39 -3.36 23.48
CA PRO A 766 14.84 -2.70 24.66
C PRO A 766 15.57 -1.37 24.93
N LEU A 767 14.87 -0.40 25.51
CA LEU A 767 15.47 0.87 25.97
C LEU A 767 16.62 0.61 26.97
N PRO A 768 17.65 1.47 26.99
CA PRO A 768 18.63 1.51 28.08
C PRO A 768 17.95 1.71 29.45
N GLU A 769 18.45 1.06 30.49
CA GLU A 769 17.92 1.16 31.85
C GLU A 769 17.95 2.60 32.38
N ALA A 770 16.83 3.06 32.95
CA ALA A 770 16.72 4.35 33.61
C ALA A 770 17.32 4.33 35.04
N GLY A 771 17.89 5.46 35.47
CA GLY A 771 18.59 5.58 36.75
C GLY A 771 17.67 5.47 37.98
N ARG A 772 18.14 4.83 39.05
CA ARG A 772 17.43 4.69 40.33
C ARG A 772 18.00 5.63 41.41
N GLY A 773 17.13 6.20 42.25
CA GLY A 773 17.55 6.99 43.41
C GLY A 773 18.03 6.12 44.58
N LYS A 774 18.63 6.76 45.61
CA LYS A 774 19.20 6.09 46.81
C LYS A 774 18.18 5.26 47.63
N ASN A 775 16.88 5.51 47.45
CA ASN A 775 15.81 4.83 48.19
C ASN A 775 15.05 3.81 47.33
N GLY A 776 15.53 3.50 46.13
CA GLY A 776 14.82 2.63 45.18
C GLY A 776 13.60 3.28 44.50
N GLU A 777 13.32 4.57 44.76
CA GLU A 777 12.35 5.34 43.98
C GLU A 777 12.85 5.54 42.55
N PHE A 778 11.95 5.34 41.60
CA PHE A 778 12.19 5.67 40.20
C PHE A 778 12.28 7.18 40.04
N LEU A 779 13.37 7.64 39.43
CA LEU A 779 13.59 9.05 39.10
C LEU A 779 13.80 9.13 37.60
N MET A 780 12.85 9.75 36.92
CA MET A 780 12.97 9.97 35.49
C MET A 780 14.09 10.99 35.24
N LYS A 781 15.17 10.54 34.61
CA LYS A 781 16.24 11.41 34.12
C LYS A 781 15.84 11.88 32.72
N LEU A 782 15.66 13.20 32.57
CA LEU A 782 15.51 13.85 31.27
C LEU A 782 16.79 13.57 30.47
N GLY A 783 16.65 12.99 29.30
CA GLY A 783 17.76 12.54 28.47
C GLY A 783 17.24 12.00 27.15
N PRO A 784 17.88 12.34 26.02
CA PRO A 784 17.39 11.95 24.70
C PRO A 784 17.46 10.43 24.54
N VAL A 785 16.34 9.83 24.15
CA VAL A 785 16.37 8.53 23.47
C VAL A 785 16.96 8.79 22.08
N SER A 786 17.94 7.99 21.68
CA SER A 786 18.65 8.15 20.40
C SER A 786 17.68 8.15 19.21
N GLY A 787 17.74 9.19 18.38
CA GLY A 787 16.96 9.37 17.16
C GLY A 787 16.87 10.86 16.82
N ASP A 788 16.74 11.22 15.54
CA ASP A 788 16.49 12.61 15.14
C ASP A 788 15.01 12.96 15.38
N THR A 789 14.75 13.62 16.50
CA THR A 789 13.42 14.06 16.94
C THR A 789 13.21 15.56 16.76
N GLY A 790 14.13 16.23 16.06
CA GLY A 790 14.10 17.68 15.85
C GLY A 790 14.05 18.46 17.17
N GLU A 791 13.02 19.28 17.34
CA GLU A 791 12.81 20.16 18.52
C GLU A 791 12.17 19.42 19.71
N PHE A 792 11.90 18.11 19.58
CA PHE A 792 11.28 17.31 20.63
C PHE A 792 12.30 16.51 21.44
N GLU A 793 12.07 16.39 22.74
CA GLU A 793 12.77 15.51 23.66
C GLU A 793 11.90 14.30 24.00
N LEU A 794 12.37 13.09 23.67
CA LEU A 794 11.71 11.85 24.07
C LEU A 794 12.05 11.51 25.52
N LEU A 795 11.01 11.26 26.30
CA LEU A 795 11.09 11.10 27.74
C LEU A 795 11.01 9.59 28.10
N PRO A 796 12.09 8.95 28.61
CA PRO A 796 12.12 7.50 28.88
C PRO A 796 11.16 7.08 30.00
N LEU A 797 10.24 6.16 29.69
CA LEU A 797 9.22 5.68 30.64
C LEU A 797 9.54 4.27 31.17
N GLU A 798 9.78 4.15 32.49
CA GLU A 798 9.82 2.81 33.12
C GLU A 798 8.41 2.25 33.24
N SER A 799 8.21 1.12 32.59
CA SER A 799 6.93 0.43 32.52
C SER A 799 6.75 -0.56 33.67
N ASP A 800 5.60 -0.50 34.35
CA ASP A 800 5.23 -1.36 35.48
C ASP A 800 4.05 -2.30 35.17
N THR A 801 3.35 -2.05 34.07
CA THR A 801 2.10 -2.69 33.71
C THR A 801 2.28 -3.52 32.45
N LYS A 802 1.98 -4.81 32.57
CA LYS A 802 2.02 -5.77 31.46
C LYS A 802 0.80 -5.60 30.57
N LEU A 803 1.03 -5.48 29.26
CA LEU A 803 -0.01 -5.53 28.24
C LEU A 803 0.10 -6.86 27.47
N THR A 804 -1.01 -7.36 26.95
CA THR A 804 -1.05 -8.61 26.17
C THR A 804 -0.99 -8.29 24.68
N ALA A 805 -0.19 -9.05 23.90
CA ALA A 805 -0.09 -8.96 22.42
C ALA A 805 -0.61 -10.24 21.74
N ASP A 806 -1.53 -10.94 22.39
CA ASP A 806 -2.13 -12.19 21.89
C ASP A 806 -3.22 -11.88 20.85
N TRP A 807 -3.03 -12.33 19.60
CA TRP A 807 -3.98 -12.16 18.50
C TRP A 807 -5.32 -12.89 18.70
N THR A 808 -5.43 -13.76 19.70
CA THR A 808 -6.68 -14.48 20.02
C THR A 808 -7.59 -13.72 20.99
N LYS A 809 -7.13 -12.61 21.58
CA LYS A 809 -7.86 -11.85 22.60
C LYS A 809 -8.27 -10.47 22.08
N LEU A 810 -9.55 -10.13 22.15
CA LEU A 810 -10.06 -8.86 21.57
C LEU A 810 -9.61 -7.60 22.33
N ASP A 811 -9.26 -7.75 23.60
CA ASP A 811 -8.70 -6.70 24.47
C ASP A 811 -7.18 -6.59 24.38
N SER A 812 -6.57 -7.19 23.36
CA SER A 812 -5.13 -7.22 23.11
C SER A 812 -4.58 -5.98 22.43
N TRP A 813 -3.29 -5.75 22.64
CA TRP A 813 -2.43 -4.75 22.00
C TRP A 813 -1.62 -5.35 20.85
N ALA A 814 -2.07 -6.49 20.31
CA ALA A 814 -1.45 -7.12 19.17
C ALA A 814 -1.42 -6.16 17.96
N GLY A 815 -0.27 -6.09 17.27
CA GLY A 815 -0.04 -5.16 16.16
C GLY A 815 0.32 -3.74 16.57
N LEU A 816 0.50 -3.44 17.87
CA LEU A 816 1.09 -2.18 18.30
C LEU A 816 2.55 -2.14 17.83
N PRO A 817 2.92 -1.20 16.95
CA PRO A 817 4.30 -1.14 16.45
C PRO A 817 5.22 -0.62 17.55
N SER A 818 6.49 -1.03 17.54
CA SER A 818 7.48 -0.57 18.53
C SER A 818 8.51 0.38 17.93
N GLY A 819 9.35 0.98 18.77
CA GLY A 819 10.38 1.95 18.40
C GLY A 819 9.86 3.38 18.25
N LEU A 820 10.61 4.21 17.52
CA LEU A 820 10.23 5.58 17.21
C LEU A 820 9.02 5.61 16.27
N ARG A 821 8.00 6.37 16.65
CA ARG A 821 6.76 6.58 15.90
C ARG A 821 6.42 8.05 15.87
N TRP A 822 5.73 8.45 14.81
CA TRP A 822 5.16 9.79 14.67
C TRP A 822 3.65 9.67 14.62
N ALA A 823 2.96 10.61 15.25
CA ALA A 823 1.55 10.86 14.98
C ALA A 823 1.31 12.36 15.09
N PHE A 824 0.67 12.96 14.09
CA PHE A 824 0.34 14.39 14.07
C PHE A 824 1.54 15.32 14.25
N GLY A 825 2.73 14.92 13.77
CA GLY A 825 3.98 15.65 13.92
C GLY A 825 4.61 15.55 15.31
N VAL A 826 4.14 14.64 16.17
CA VAL A 826 4.68 14.39 17.51
C VAL A 826 5.40 13.03 17.52
N PRO A 827 6.71 12.97 17.80
CA PRO A 827 7.42 11.71 17.92
C PRO A 827 7.15 11.07 19.29
N PHE A 828 7.10 9.75 19.38
CA PHE A 828 7.07 9.01 20.63
C PHE A 828 7.81 7.68 20.48
N TRP A 829 8.42 7.22 21.58
CA TRP A 829 9.07 5.90 21.62
C TRP A 829 8.15 4.86 22.25
N LEU A 830 7.79 3.83 21.49
CA LEU A 830 7.01 2.71 21.99
C LEU A 830 7.93 1.54 22.34
N THR A 831 7.95 1.15 23.61
CA THR A 831 8.78 0.02 24.08
C THR A 831 8.34 -1.28 23.39
N PRO A 832 9.25 -2.09 22.83
CA PRO A 832 8.90 -3.38 22.24
C PRO A 832 8.19 -4.30 23.24
N MET A 833 7.13 -4.97 22.79
CA MET A 833 6.36 -5.92 23.61
C MET A 833 7.20 -7.11 24.10
N SER A 834 8.30 -7.42 23.41
CA SER A 834 9.27 -8.43 23.81
C SER A 834 10.18 -8.00 24.97
N ALA A 835 10.16 -6.71 25.35
CA ALA A 835 10.94 -6.18 26.45
C ALA A 835 10.21 -6.34 27.81
N ALA A 836 10.99 -6.45 28.89
CA ALA A 836 10.52 -6.39 30.28
C ALA A 836 9.30 -7.28 30.62
N ASP A 837 9.22 -8.50 30.06
CA ASP A 837 8.09 -9.43 30.21
C ASP A 837 6.73 -8.81 29.79
N GLY A 838 6.74 -7.96 28.75
CA GLY A 838 5.54 -7.30 28.21
C GLY A 838 5.09 -6.06 28.99
N ARG A 839 5.90 -5.59 29.95
CA ARG A 839 5.65 -4.32 30.65
C ARG A 839 6.06 -3.18 29.74
N ILE A 840 5.07 -2.54 29.12
CA ILE A 840 5.27 -1.43 28.18
C ILE A 840 4.44 -0.19 28.53
N ALA A 841 3.70 -0.25 29.64
CA ALA A 841 2.91 0.86 30.14
C ALA A 841 3.17 1.09 31.63
N ARG A 842 2.79 2.28 32.11
CA ARG A 842 2.96 2.69 33.49
C ARG A 842 1.63 3.14 34.12
N ARG A 843 1.35 2.62 35.32
CA ARG A 843 0.22 3.03 36.16
C ARG A 843 0.68 3.88 37.36
N ALA A 844 1.84 3.58 37.93
CA ALA A 844 2.36 4.36 39.06
C ALA A 844 2.69 5.80 38.64
N PRO A 845 2.60 6.78 39.56
CA PRO A 845 3.00 8.16 39.28
C PRO A 845 4.42 8.25 38.71
N VAL A 846 4.62 9.17 37.76
CA VAL A 846 5.93 9.51 37.20
C VAL A 846 6.47 10.72 37.96
N LYS A 847 7.61 10.56 38.61
CA LYS A 847 8.30 11.64 39.33
C LYS A 847 9.56 12.03 38.55
N PHE A 848 9.73 13.31 38.28
CA PHE A 848 10.89 13.82 37.56
C PHE A 848 12.03 14.13 38.53
N LEU A 849 13.26 13.81 38.13
CA LEU A 849 14.46 14.14 38.92
C LEU A 849 14.67 15.65 39.01
N HIS A 850 14.48 16.31 37.87
CA HIS A 850 14.41 17.76 37.72
C HIS A 850 13.02 18.04 37.15
N GLY A 851 12.20 18.86 37.83
CA GLY A 851 10.85 19.16 37.35
C GLY A 851 10.89 19.78 35.94
N ILE A 852 9.84 19.55 35.15
CA ILE A 852 9.73 20.09 33.80
C ILE A 852 9.34 21.56 33.90
N GLU A 853 10.29 22.47 33.68
CA GLU A 853 10.09 23.92 33.71
C GLU A 853 9.39 24.43 32.44
N GLY A 854 8.42 25.33 32.60
CA GLY A 854 7.77 26.02 31.48
C GLY A 854 8.49 27.31 31.04
N PRO A 855 8.23 27.82 29.82
CA PRO A 855 7.18 27.38 28.91
C PRO A 855 7.54 26.09 28.17
N ALA A 856 6.66 25.09 28.26
CA ALA A 856 6.86 23.81 27.59
C ALA A 856 5.52 23.15 27.26
N THR A 857 5.52 22.22 26.30
CA THR A 857 4.38 21.38 25.96
C THR A 857 4.74 19.93 26.17
N LEU A 858 3.97 19.24 27.01
CA LEU A 858 4.12 17.82 27.25
C LEU A 858 3.04 17.05 26.50
N PHE A 859 3.46 16.12 25.67
CA PHE A 859 2.60 15.18 24.96
C PHE A 859 2.60 13.83 25.68
N LEU A 860 1.40 13.28 25.90
CA LEU A 860 1.18 12.01 26.57
C LEU A 860 0.54 11.03 25.57
N ALA A 861 1.24 9.93 25.28
CA ALA A 861 0.61 8.79 24.63
C ALA A 861 0.10 7.83 25.72
N TYR A 862 -1.20 7.52 25.71
CA TYR A 862 -1.84 6.77 26.80
C TYR A 862 -2.96 5.86 26.33
N ALA A 863 -3.27 4.86 27.15
CA ALA A 863 -4.44 4.01 27.00
C ALA A 863 -5.52 4.39 28.02
N ALA A 864 -6.73 4.71 27.57
CA ALA A 864 -7.87 4.89 28.45
C ALA A 864 -8.38 3.52 28.94
N THR A 865 -8.45 3.33 30.26
CA THR A 865 -9.07 2.14 30.87
C THR A 865 -10.55 2.37 31.22
N HIS A 866 -11.00 3.62 31.19
CA HIS A 866 -12.40 4.02 31.32
C HIS A 866 -12.63 5.38 30.63
N LYS A 867 -13.89 5.73 30.33
CA LYS A 867 -14.27 6.96 29.58
C LYS A 867 -13.99 8.28 30.31
N ASP A 868 -13.72 8.24 31.61
CA ASP A 868 -13.42 9.39 32.47
C ASP A 868 -11.93 9.44 32.82
N ALA A 869 -11.05 8.97 31.93
CA ALA A 869 -9.61 9.05 32.07
C ALA A 869 -9.15 10.51 32.23
N TRP A 870 -8.26 10.77 33.21
CA TRP A 870 -7.70 12.09 33.45
C TRP A 870 -6.30 12.03 34.08
N PHE A 871 -5.60 13.17 34.03
CA PHE A 871 -4.24 13.30 34.56
C PHE A 871 -4.13 14.41 35.61
N SER A 872 -3.33 14.19 36.65
CA SER A 872 -2.95 15.19 37.64
C SER A 872 -1.51 15.62 37.40
N LEU A 873 -1.28 16.92 37.31
CA LEU A 873 0.05 17.52 37.31
C LEU A 873 0.31 18.13 38.68
N ALA A 874 1.28 17.60 39.43
CA ALA A 874 1.73 18.22 40.68
C ALA A 874 2.88 19.19 40.35
N MET A 875 2.73 20.43 40.82
CA MET A 875 3.63 21.52 40.52
C MET A 875 4.58 21.78 41.70
N ASP A 876 5.72 22.42 41.39
CA ASP A 876 6.73 22.95 42.32
C ASP A 876 6.21 23.66 43.58
N ASN A 877 5.12 24.41 43.46
CA ASN A 877 4.53 25.17 44.56
C ASN A 877 3.56 24.35 45.44
N GLY A 878 3.50 23.03 45.26
CA GLY A 878 2.61 22.13 46.01
C GLY A 878 1.16 22.09 45.51
N THR A 879 0.81 22.87 44.48
CA THR A 879 -0.52 22.81 43.83
C THR A 879 -0.62 21.60 42.88
N SER A 880 -1.83 21.14 42.61
CA SER A 880 -2.09 20.13 41.57
C SER A 880 -3.17 20.61 40.61
N THR A 881 -2.93 20.42 39.31
CA THR A 881 -3.90 20.72 38.24
C THR A 881 -4.43 19.42 37.65
N ILE A 882 -5.75 19.28 37.54
CA ILE A 882 -6.39 18.18 36.81
C ILE A 882 -6.50 18.59 35.34
N VAL A 883 -6.06 17.71 34.45
CA VAL A 883 -6.13 17.89 33.01
C VAL A 883 -7.00 16.79 32.41
N ASN A 884 -8.15 17.21 31.88
CA ASN A 884 -8.99 16.43 30.97
C ASN A 884 -8.64 16.86 29.55
N ALA A 885 -7.51 16.36 29.03
CA ALA A 885 -7.11 16.69 27.67
C ALA A 885 -8.02 15.95 26.68
N GLU A 886 -8.52 16.68 25.68
CA GLU A 886 -9.21 16.07 24.55
C GLU A 886 -8.18 15.31 23.71
N PRO A 887 -8.36 14.00 23.50
CA PRO A 887 -7.34 13.22 22.82
C PRO A 887 -7.54 13.21 21.30
N SER A 888 -6.46 12.97 20.57
CA SER A 888 -6.50 12.40 19.21
C SER A 888 -6.12 10.91 19.24
N ILE A 889 -6.50 10.13 18.23
CA ILE A 889 -6.05 8.73 18.11
C ILE A 889 -4.65 8.70 17.50
N ALA A 890 -3.63 8.35 18.28
CA ALA A 890 -2.28 8.13 17.77
C ALA A 890 -2.11 6.77 17.10
N TRP A 891 -2.85 5.75 17.56
CA TRP A 891 -2.83 4.43 16.95
C TRP A 891 -4.12 3.66 17.23
N GLN A 892 -4.52 2.84 16.25
CA GLN A 892 -5.57 1.85 16.39
C GLN A 892 -5.18 0.50 15.76
N PRO A 893 -5.67 -0.61 16.32
CA PRO A 893 -5.38 -1.94 15.84
C PRO A 893 -6.14 -2.26 14.56
N TRP A 894 -5.51 -3.11 13.75
CA TRP A 894 -6.12 -3.77 12.61
C TRP A 894 -5.94 -5.28 12.75
N PRO A 895 -7.01 -6.09 12.57
CA PRO A 895 -8.36 -5.73 12.13
C PRO A 895 -9.19 -4.91 13.15
N PRO A 896 -10.26 -4.21 12.72
CA PRO A 896 -11.12 -3.39 13.59
C PRO A 896 -11.84 -4.13 14.73
N VAL A 897 -11.75 -5.46 14.77
CA VAL A 897 -12.29 -6.28 15.86
C VAL A 897 -11.65 -5.97 17.22
N PHE A 898 -10.38 -5.56 17.23
CA PHE A 898 -9.67 -5.22 18.45
C PHE A 898 -10.06 -3.83 18.96
N LYS A 899 -10.19 -3.69 20.29
CA LYS A 899 -10.78 -2.50 20.93
C LYS A 899 -9.78 -1.54 21.57
N GLN A 900 -8.54 -1.97 21.78
CA GLN A 900 -7.50 -1.11 22.35
C GLN A 900 -7.19 0.06 21.43
N ARG A 901 -6.81 1.21 21.99
CA ARG A 901 -6.45 2.44 21.26
C ARG A 901 -5.34 3.15 22.01
N LEU A 902 -4.40 3.73 21.27
CA LEU A 902 -3.43 4.67 21.83
C LEU A 902 -3.91 6.08 21.54
N LEU A 903 -4.11 6.85 22.60
CA LEU A 903 -4.58 8.22 22.56
C LEU A 903 -3.41 9.18 22.79
N LEU A 904 -3.44 10.33 22.13
CA LEU A 904 -2.48 11.42 22.30
C LEU A 904 -3.17 12.62 22.94
N ALA A 905 -2.61 13.10 24.05
CA ALA A 905 -3.02 14.33 24.72
C ALA A 905 -1.84 15.30 24.78
N SER A 906 -2.11 16.61 24.73
CA SER A 906 -1.11 17.66 24.96
C SER A 906 -1.45 18.47 26.21
N MET A 907 -0.41 18.92 26.91
CA MET A 907 -0.52 19.71 28.14
C MET A 907 0.49 20.85 28.13
N ASN A 908 0.01 22.07 28.30
CA ASN A 908 0.87 23.25 28.34
C ASN A 908 1.34 23.51 29.78
N ILE A 909 2.64 23.69 29.95
CA ILE A 909 3.27 24.08 31.20
C ILE A 909 3.57 25.59 31.12
N PRO A 910 2.90 26.42 31.92
CA PRO A 910 3.11 27.86 31.90
C PRO A 910 4.54 28.25 32.30
N ALA A 911 5.01 29.40 31.81
CA ALA A 911 6.27 29.99 32.24
C ALA A 911 6.34 30.14 33.78
N LEU A 912 7.55 30.00 34.35
CA LEU A 912 7.83 30.12 35.78
C LEU A 912 7.16 29.07 36.68
N ARG A 913 6.69 27.96 36.10
CA ARG A 913 6.16 26.82 36.83
C ARG A 913 6.89 25.56 36.41
N SER A 914 7.06 24.64 37.34
CA SER A 914 7.67 23.34 37.07
C SER A 914 6.73 22.19 37.45
N VAL A 915 6.61 21.18 36.59
CA VAL A 915 5.87 19.93 36.87
C VAL A 915 6.82 18.93 37.51
N GLU A 916 6.56 18.53 38.75
CA GLU A 916 7.39 17.57 39.49
C GLU A 916 6.91 16.13 39.35
N ARG A 917 5.59 15.95 39.17
CA ARG A 917 4.97 14.62 39.12
C ARG A 917 3.71 14.60 38.28
N ILE A 918 3.54 13.50 37.53
CA ILE A 918 2.32 13.18 36.78
C ILE A 918 1.68 11.95 37.41
N SER A 919 0.38 12.00 37.61
CA SER A 919 -0.43 10.85 38.02
C SER A 919 -1.58 10.67 37.05
N SER A 920 -1.92 9.43 36.70
CA SER A 920 -3.09 9.10 35.89
C SER A 920 -4.17 8.45 36.74
N ARG A 921 -5.43 8.72 36.41
CA ARG A 921 -6.57 7.93 36.90
C ARG A 921 -7.32 7.39 35.69
N ASN A 922 -7.68 6.11 35.76
CA ASN A 922 -8.33 5.39 34.67
C ASN A 922 -7.57 5.45 33.32
N ALA A 923 -6.25 5.69 33.36
CA ALA A 923 -5.38 5.67 32.20
C ALA A 923 -4.03 5.00 32.51
N LEU A 924 -3.44 4.40 31.48
CA LEU A 924 -2.08 3.87 31.48
C LEU A 924 -1.22 4.73 30.58
N LEU A 925 -0.11 5.27 31.10
CA LEU A 925 0.87 6.00 30.29
C LEU A 925 1.71 5.00 29.48
N VAL A 926 1.93 5.29 28.20
CA VAL A 926 2.71 4.43 27.29
C VAL A 926 3.97 5.14 26.81
N ALA A 927 3.89 6.43 26.49
CA ALA A 927 5.04 7.25 26.13
C ALA A 927 4.85 8.72 26.52
N LEU A 928 5.97 9.45 26.63
CA LEU A 928 6.04 10.87 26.96
C LEU A 928 6.96 11.57 25.96
N THR A 929 6.56 12.76 25.51
CA THR A 929 7.36 13.61 24.61
C THR A 929 7.24 15.06 25.04
N LEU A 930 8.37 15.76 25.09
CA LEU A 930 8.47 17.14 25.56
C LEU A 930 8.91 18.06 24.41
N HIS A 931 8.31 19.23 24.33
CA HIS A 931 8.80 20.35 23.52
C HIS A 931 9.04 21.55 24.43
N HIS A 932 10.24 22.11 24.38
CA HIS A 932 10.62 23.32 25.14
C HIS A 932 10.22 24.55 24.33
N GLY A 933 9.22 25.30 24.79
CA GLY A 933 8.69 26.48 24.08
C GLY A 933 7.17 26.60 24.10
N ASP A 934 6.67 27.70 23.51
CA ASP A 934 5.24 27.94 23.30
C ASP A 934 4.71 27.07 22.14
N PRO A 935 3.57 26.36 22.28
CA PRO A 935 2.94 25.62 21.17
C PRO A 935 2.83 26.37 19.84
N LYS A 936 2.77 27.72 19.87
CA LYS A 936 2.76 28.57 18.68
C LYS A 936 4.00 28.42 17.80
N THR A 937 5.11 27.89 18.32
CA THR A 937 6.30 27.57 17.52
C THR A 937 6.14 26.30 16.69
N LEU A 938 5.10 25.50 16.96
CA LEU A 938 4.76 24.26 16.25
C LEU A 938 3.40 24.36 15.53
N PRO A 939 3.21 25.28 14.57
CA PRO A 939 1.90 25.50 13.95
C PRO A 939 1.38 24.28 13.17
N VAL A 940 2.26 23.53 12.49
CA VAL A 940 1.89 22.34 11.72
C VAL A 940 1.43 21.21 12.66
N THR A 941 2.24 20.86 13.66
CA THR A 941 1.91 19.86 14.68
C THR A 941 0.64 20.24 15.42
N THR A 942 0.48 21.51 15.83
CA THR A 942 -0.73 21.97 16.53
C THR A 942 -1.97 21.83 15.66
N ALA A 943 -1.90 22.20 14.38
CA ALA A 943 -3.01 22.03 13.45
C ALA A 943 -3.36 20.55 13.25
N ALA A 944 -2.35 19.68 13.07
CA ALA A 944 -2.53 18.24 12.91
C ALA A 944 -3.17 17.58 14.15
N VAL A 945 -2.69 17.91 15.36
CA VAL A 945 -3.27 17.39 16.62
C VAL A 945 -4.73 17.84 16.77
N ASN A 946 -5.04 19.11 16.49
CA ASN A 946 -6.41 19.62 16.57
C ASN A 946 -7.34 18.94 15.55
N ALA A 947 -6.86 18.70 14.32
CA ALA A 947 -7.62 17.95 13.32
C ALA A 947 -7.87 16.51 13.79
N GLY A 948 -6.86 15.87 14.40
CA GLY A 948 -7.00 14.54 15.01
C GLY A 948 -8.00 14.48 16.17
N ILE A 949 -8.09 15.54 16.99
CA ILE A 949 -9.09 15.67 18.06
C ILE A 949 -10.50 15.73 17.46
N GLU A 950 -10.70 16.54 16.41
CA GLU A 950 -12.00 16.69 15.77
C GLU A 950 -12.45 15.41 15.04
N ALA A 951 -11.50 14.72 14.38
CA ALA A 951 -11.74 13.41 13.79
C ALA A 951 -12.18 12.39 14.86
N TRP A 952 -11.49 12.36 16.00
CA TRP A 952 -11.85 11.45 17.08
C TRP A 952 -13.22 11.76 17.71
N ARG A 953 -13.56 13.04 17.90
CA ARG A 953 -14.91 13.45 18.35
C ARG A 953 -15.99 12.96 17.38
N THR A 954 -15.72 13.09 16.09
CA THR A 954 -16.64 12.63 15.03
C THR A 954 -16.83 11.12 15.11
N GLU A 955 -15.74 10.35 15.27
CA GLU A 955 -15.80 8.89 15.42
C GLU A 955 -16.52 8.47 16.71
N GLN A 956 -16.25 9.12 17.84
CA GLN A 956 -16.98 8.84 19.09
C GLN A 956 -18.48 9.08 18.96
N LYS A 957 -18.88 10.18 18.29
CA LYS A 957 -20.28 10.47 18.01
C LYS A 957 -20.89 9.37 17.14
N ALA A 958 -20.20 8.94 16.09
CA ALA A 958 -20.65 7.86 15.22
C ALA A 958 -20.80 6.52 15.98
N HIS A 959 -19.88 6.20 16.90
CA HIS A 959 -20.00 5.03 17.77
C HIS A 959 -21.19 5.11 18.72
N ALA A 960 -21.42 6.27 19.35
CA ALA A 960 -22.57 6.46 20.22
C ALA A 960 -23.91 6.28 19.47
N GLU A 961 -24.03 6.80 18.25
CA GLU A 961 -25.21 6.58 17.38
C GLU A 961 -25.34 5.09 17.00
N MET A 962 -24.24 4.42 16.67
CA MET A 962 -24.23 3.00 16.36
C MET A 962 -24.71 2.14 17.54
N ASP A 963 -24.21 2.41 18.75
CA ASP A 963 -24.58 1.68 19.97
C ASP A 963 -26.04 1.92 20.38
N SER A 964 -26.53 3.16 20.19
CA SER A 964 -27.94 3.52 20.35
C SER A 964 -28.81 2.66 19.43
N LEU A 965 -28.45 2.51 18.16
CA LEU A 965 -29.19 1.68 17.23
C LEU A 965 -29.12 0.19 17.56
N ARG A 966 -27.94 -0.33 17.96
CA ARG A 966 -27.80 -1.73 18.43
C ARG A 966 -28.81 -2.05 19.52
N THR A 967 -28.94 -1.14 20.49
CA THR A 967 -29.92 -1.27 21.59
C THR A 967 -31.37 -1.34 21.07
N GLU A 968 -31.70 -0.62 19.99
CA GLU A 968 -33.03 -0.68 19.38
C GLU A 968 -33.26 -1.93 18.53
N VAL A 969 -32.21 -2.44 17.88
CA VAL A 969 -32.20 -3.70 17.11
C VAL A 969 -32.37 -4.90 18.02
N GLU A 970 -31.77 -4.92 19.22
CA GLU A 970 -31.95 -6.00 20.18
C GLU A 970 -33.42 -6.20 20.56
N LYS A 971 -34.19 -5.11 20.61
CA LYS A 971 -35.63 -5.08 20.89
C LYS A 971 -36.49 -5.48 19.67
N LEU A 972 -35.90 -5.68 18.49
CA LEU A 972 -36.62 -6.10 17.28
C LEU A 972 -36.80 -7.63 17.31
N PRO A 973 -38.03 -8.15 17.17
CA PRO A 973 -38.24 -9.58 16.96
C PRO A 973 -37.59 -10.04 15.64
N ALA A 974 -36.86 -11.14 15.67
CA ALA A 974 -36.21 -11.69 14.47
C ALA A 974 -37.26 -12.08 13.40
N GLY A 975 -36.91 -11.88 12.14
CA GLY A 975 -37.74 -12.27 10.99
C GLY A 975 -38.90 -11.32 10.70
N ARG A 976 -38.91 -10.11 11.27
CA ARG A 976 -39.92 -9.05 10.98
C ARG A 976 -39.53 -8.13 9.84
N ILE A 977 -38.29 -8.20 9.38
CA ILE A 977 -37.79 -7.42 8.25
C ILE A 977 -37.25 -8.40 7.22
N ALA A 978 -37.70 -8.32 5.98
CA ALA A 978 -37.13 -9.08 4.87
C ALA A 978 -35.91 -8.35 4.30
N LEU A 979 -34.85 -9.07 4.01
CA LEU A 979 -33.79 -8.60 3.12
C LEU A 979 -34.04 -9.19 1.74
N LEU A 980 -34.24 -8.34 0.73
CA LEU A 980 -34.54 -8.78 -0.63
C LEU A 980 -33.33 -9.50 -1.26
N PRO A 981 -33.57 -10.50 -2.15
CA PRO A 981 -32.54 -11.30 -2.82
C PRO A 981 -31.79 -10.50 -3.90
N THR A 982 -31.08 -9.46 -3.48
CA THR A 982 -30.20 -8.61 -4.30
C THR A 982 -28.78 -8.72 -3.75
N ASP A 983 -27.73 -8.60 -4.57
CA ASP A 983 -26.32 -8.61 -4.13
C ASP A 983 -26.03 -7.43 -3.18
N PRO A 984 -26.08 -7.61 -1.85
CA PRO A 984 -26.16 -6.50 -0.92
C PRO A 984 -24.74 -6.01 -0.59
N ARG A 985 -24.40 -4.77 -0.97
CA ARG A 985 -23.06 -4.16 -0.77
C ARG A 985 -23.18 -2.67 -0.42
N GLY A 986 -22.05 -2.02 -0.14
CA GLY A 986 -21.98 -0.57 0.08
C GLY A 986 -22.27 -0.09 1.52
N PRO A 987 -22.37 1.23 1.73
CA PRO A 987 -22.43 1.84 3.06
C PRO A 987 -23.61 1.36 3.92
N ALA A 988 -24.83 1.30 3.37
CA ALA A 988 -26.00 0.83 4.12
C ALA A 988 -25.87 -0.62 4.59
N ARG A 989 -25.35 -1.53 3.74
CA ARG A 989 -25.10 -2.92 4.12
C ARG A 989 -24.04 -3.03 5.23
N ARG A 990 -22.96 -2.24 5.16
CA ARG A 990 -21.93 -2.18 6.22
C ARG A 990 -22.53 -1.70 7.53
N PHE A 991 -23.30 -0.61 7.48
CA PHE A 991 -23.94 -0.02 8.66
C PHE A 991 -24.96 -0.99 9.29
N ALA A 992 -25.82 -1.63 8.49
CA ALA A 992 -26.78 -2.64 8.96
C ALA A 992 -26.09 -3.87 9.59
N SER A 993 -24.92 -4.26 9.08
CA SER A 993 -24.08 -5.30 9.72
C SER A 993 -23.58 -4.84 11.08
N ARG A 994 -23.01 -3.62 11.14
CA ARG A 994 -22.37 -3.08 12.34
C ARG A 994 -23.37 -2.83 13.47
N CYS A 995 -24.64 -2.58 13.18
CA CYS A 995 -25.67 -2.43 14.21
C CYS A 995 -26.39 -3.76 14.56
N GLY A 996 -26.01 -4.89 13.94
CA GLY A 996 -26.64 -6.20 14.16
C GLY A 996 -28.01 -6.36 13.50
N LEU A 997 -28.47 -5.40 12.70
CA LEU A 997 -29.81 -5.44 12.10
C LEU A 997 -29.99 -6.67 11.20
N LEU A 998 -28.95 -7.04 10.46
CA LEU A 998 -29.02 -8.15 9.50
C LEU A 998 -29.25 -9.50 10.18
N GLU A 999 -28.77 -9.69 11.41
CA GLU A 999 -28.99 -10.90 12.21
C GLU A 999 -30.47 -11.03 12.65
N LYS A 1000 -31.22 -9.92 12.62
CA LYS A 1000 -32.66 -9.88 12.87
C LYS A 1000 -33.50 -9.94 11.59
N THR A 1001 -32.88 -9.80 10.41
CA THR A 1001 -33.58 -9.87 9.12
C THR A 1001 -33.71 -11.30 8.60
N ASP A 1002 -34.77 -11.57 7.84
CA ASP A 1002 -34.93 -12.81 7.07
C ASP A 1002 -34.41 -12.56 5.65
N ALA A 1003 -33.21 -13.04 5.35
CA ALA A 1003 -32.60 -12.91 4.03
C ALA A 1003 -33.23 -13.92 3.08
N LEU A 1004 -34.07 -13.42 2.17
CA LEU A 1004 -34.80 -14.26 1.23
C LEU A 1004 -33.89 -14.69 0.08
N THR A 1005 -34.04 -15.93 -0.38
CA THR A 1005 -33.54 -16.34 -1.72
C THR A 1005 -34.51 -15.89 -2.81
N PRO A 1006 -34.10 -15.84 -4.10
CA PRO A 1006 -35.03 -15.57 -5.19
C PRO A 1006 -36.25 -16.51 -5.18
N GLU A 1007 -36.05 -17.79 -4.88
CA GLU A 1007 -37.11 -18.80 -4.84
C GLU A 1007 -38.07 -18.59 -3.67
N GLN A 1008 -37.57 -18.14 -2.52
CA GLN A 1008 -38.39 -17.78 -1.37
C GLN A 1008 -39.17 -16.49 -1.67
N MET A 1009 -38.58 -15.51 -2.34
CA MET A 1009 -39.26 -14.26 -2.67
C MET A 1009 -40.53 -14.49 -3.49
N VAL A 1010 -40.49 -15.40 -4.47
CA VAL A 1010 -41.64 -15.73 -5.36
C VAL A 1010 -42.58 -16.79 -4.80
N GLU A 1011 -42.27 -17.39 -3.64
CA GLU A 1011 -43.14 -18.37 -3.02
C GLU A 1011 -44.44 -17.68 -2.53
N PRO A 1012 -45.64 -18.18 -2.89
CA PRO A 1012 -46.89 -17.55 -2.50
C PRO A 1012 -47.01 -17.34 -0.99
N GLY A 1013 -47.28 -16.09 -0.57
CA GLY A 1013 -47.42 -15.72 0.84
C GLY A 1013 -46.10 -15.68 1.64
N ARG A 1014 -44.94 -15.92 1.01
CA ARG A 1014 -43.64 -15.83 1.68
C ARG A 1014 -43.27 -14.37 1.90
N LEU A 1015 -43.10 -13.57 0.84
CA LEU A 1015 -42.93 -12.12 0.95
C LEU A 1015 -44.30 -11.44 1.08
N ASP A 1016 -44.73 -11.20 2.31
CA ASP A 1016 -46.03 -10.61 2.65
C ASP A 1016 -45.90 -9.60 3.80
N ALA A 1017 -46.67 -8.51 3.78
CA ALA A 1017 -46.56 -7.42 4.75
C ALA A 1017 -46.99 -7.80 6.18
N SER A 1018 -47.90 -8.78 6.33
CA SER A 1018 -48.30 -9.28 7.67
C SER A 1018 -47.12 -9.98 8.35
N ARG A 1019 -46.28 -10.65 7.56
CA ARG A 1019 -45.06 -11.32 8.01
C ARG A 1019 -43.91 -10.33 8.15
N TYR A 1020 -43.62 -9.59 7.08
CA TYR A 1020 -42.55 -8.61 6.99
C TYR A 1020 -43.12 -7.22 6.73
N PRO A 1021 -43.43 -6.42 7.76
CA PRO A 1021 -43.88 -5.04 7.53
C PRO A 1021 -42.89 -4.18 6.75
N VAL A 1022 -41.60 -4.55 6.77
CA VAL A 1022 -40.52 -3.86 6.05
C VAL A 1022 -39.71 -4.84 5.22
N ALA A 1023 -39.38 -4.46 3.99
CA ALA A 1023 -38.40 -5.11 3.13
C ALA A 1023 -37.28 -4.12 2.77
N LEU A 1024 -36.03 -4.55 2.93
CA LEU A 1024 -34.84 -3.77 2.62
C LEU A 1024 -34.27 -4.19 1.25
N ASN A 1025 -34.05 -3.22 0.37
CA ASN A 1025 -33.17 -3.37 -0.79
C ASN A 1025 -31.82 -2.70 -0.48
N LEU A 1026 -30.78 -3.53 -0.29
CA LEU A 1026 -29.40 -3.08 -0.05
C LEU A 1026 -28.47 -3.39 -1.24
N GLY A 1027 -29.05 -3.72 -2.41
CA GLY A 1027 -28.32 -4.12 -3.61
C GLY A 1027 -27.93 -2.96 -4.55
N GLY A 1028 -27.77 -3.28 -5.83
CA GLY A 1028 -27.56 -2.31 -6.91
C GLY A 1028 -28.86 -1.98 -7.66
N GLU A 1029 -28.74 -1.76 -8.97
CA GLU A 1029 -29.88 -1.51 -9.88
C GLU A 1029 -30.62 -2.82 -10.27
N ARG A 1030 -30.06 -3.99 -9.92
CA ARG A 1030 -30.54 -5.32 -10.30
C ARG A 1030 -31.56 -5.89 -9.33
N TYR A 1031 -32.49 -6.70 -9.85
CA TYR A 1031 -33.42 -7.50 -9.04
C TYR A 1031 -33.91 -8.75 -9.78
N PRO A 1032 -34.29 -9.82 -9.04
CA PRO A 1032 -34.89 -11.00 -9.65
C PRO A 1032 -36.25 -10.66 -10.26
N PHE A 1033 -36.33 -10.66 -11.59
CA PHE A 1033 -37.56 -10.37 -12.33
C PHE A 1033 -38.35 -11.65 -12.63
N SER A 1034 -37.66 -12.69 -13.09
CA SER A 1034 -38.22 -14.03 -13.35
C SER A 1034 -37.40 -15.08 -12.59
N VAL A 1035 -38.06 -15.93 -11.81
CA VAL A 1035 -37.42 -16.99 -11.00
C VAL A 1035 -37.97 -18.37 -11.35
N ARG A 1036 -39.29 -18.58 -11.23
CA ARG A 1036 -39.96 -19.85 -11.61
C ARG A 1036 -40.80 -19.68 -12.87
N ALA A 1037 -41.41 -18.51 -13.04
CA ALA A 1037 -42.22 -18.13 -14.19
C ALA A 1037 -41.81 -16.74 -14.70
N ASP A 1038 -42.35 -16.35 -15.86
CA ASP A 1038 -42.05 -15.04 -16.43
C ASP A 1038 -42.64 -13.91 -15.56
N GLY A 1039 -41.78 -13.01 -15.07
CA GLY A 1039 -42.18 -11.82 -14.30
C GLY A 1039 -42.72 -12.11 -12.90
N ASP A 1040 -42.55 -13.32 -12.36
CA ASP A 1040 -43.03 -13.69 -11.03
C ASP A 1040 -42.30 -12.97 -9.88
N GLY A 1041 -41.03 -12.64 -10.06
CA GLY A 1041 -40.25 -11.81 -9.14
C GLY A 1041 -40.78 -10.37 -9.06
N ARG A 1042 -41.10 -9.78 -10.22
CA ARG A 1042 -41.81 -8.49 -10.28
C ARG A 1042 -43.17 -8.57 -9.58
N ALA A 1043 -43.94 -9.62 -9.87
CA ALA A 1043 -45.27 -9.80 -9.28
C ALA A 1043 -45.21 -9.95 -7.76
N ALA A 1044 -44.19 -10.62 -7.20
CA ALA A 1044 -43.98 -10.75 -5.77
C ALA A 1044 -43.77 -9.37 -5.09
N LEU A 1045 -42.92 -8.51 -5.64
CA LEU A 1045 -42.69 -7.16 -5.13
C LEU A 1045 -43.95 -6.28 -5.20
N VAL A 1046 -44.71 -6.39 -6.30
CA VAL A 1046 -46.00 -5.69 -6.45
C VAL A 1046 -46.99 -6.19 -5.39
N ASN A 1047 -47.17 -7.50 -5.25
CA ASN A 1047 -48.11 -8.09 -4.28
C ASN A 1047 -47.73 -7.73 -2.83
N TYR A 1048 -46.44 -7.66 -2.52
CA TYR A 1048 -45.96 -7.19 -1.22
C TYR A 1048 -46.44 -5.76 -0.91
N LEU A 1049 -46.33 -4.84 -1.88
CA LEU A 1049 -46.87 -3.49 -1.74
C LEU A 1049 -48.40 -3.49 -1.63
N LYS A 1050 -49.11 -4.32 -2.42
CA LYS A 1050 -50.57 -4.50 -2.31
C LYS A 1050 -51.02 -4.96 -0.93
N SER A 1051 -50.21 -5.77 -0.25
CA SER A 1051 -50.47 -6.23 1.12
C SER A 1051 -50.21 -5.16 2.20
N GLY A 1052 -49.74 -3.97 1.82
CA GLY A 1052 -49.49 -2.84 2.72
C GLY A 1052 -48.03 -2.69 3.19
N GLY A 1053 -47.10 -3.43 2.55
CA GLY A 1053 -45.69 -3.49 2.93
C GLY A 1053 -44.92 -2.20 2.64
N LEU A 1054 -43.80 -2.01 3.34
CA LEU A 1054 -42.86 -0.91 3.12
C LEU A 1054 -41.58 -1.44 2.48
N ILE A 1055 -41.24 -0.94 1.29
CA ILE A 1055 -39.91 -1.15 0.68
C ILE A 1055 -39.02 0.04 1.01
N ILE A 1056 -37.82 -0.20 1.54
CA ILE A 1056 -36.79 0.82 1.73
C ILE A 1056 -35.64 0.55 0.76
N CYS A 1057 -35.37 1.51 -0.13
CA CYS A 1057 -34.29 1.44 -1.11
C CYS A 1057 -33.06 2.18 -0.59
N LEU A 1058 -32.03 1.43 -0.21
CA LEU A 1058 -30.70 1.93 0.17
C LEU A 1058 -29.66 1.29 -0.76
N CYS A 1059 -29.84 1.50 -2.06
CA CYS A 1059 -28.99 0.89 -3.08
C CYS A 1059 -27.65 1.58 -3.20
N ARG A 1060 -26.63 0.86 -3.67
CA ARG A 1060 -25.30 1.42 -3.97
C ARG A 1060 -25.22 2.15 -5.31
N GLU A 1061 -26.16 1.86 -6.20
CA GLU A 1061 -26.29 2.44 -7.54
C GLU A 1061 -27.62 3.23 -7.61
N PRO A 1062 -27.72 4.23 -8.49
CA PRO A 1062 -28.69 5.32 -8.37
C PRO A 1062 -30.11 4.96 -8.84
N PHE A 1063 -30.30 3.89 -9.63
CA PHE A 1063 -31.62 3.49 -10.13
C PHE A 1063 -32.05 2.12 -9.59
N PRO A 1064 -32.64 2.05 -8.38
CA PRO A 1064 -33.12 0.80 -7.81
C PRO A 1064 -34.16 0.11 -8.70
N PHE A 1065 -34.02 -1.21 -8.85
CA PHE A 1065 -34.93 -2.05 -9.64
C PHE A 1065 -35.02 -1.68 -11.14
N TYR A 1066 -33.90 -1.28 -11.76
CA TYR A 1066 -33.83 -0.94 -13.18
C TYR A 1066 -33.58 -2.16 -14.07
N TYR A 1067 -32.65 -3.05 -13.71
CA TYR A 1067 -32.31 -4.24 -14.49
C TYR A 1067 -33.00 -5.48 -13.91
N GLY A 1068 -33.89 -6.09 -14.69
CA GLY A 1068 -34.58 -7.31 -14.32
C GLY A 1068 -33.78 -8.54 -14.71
N GLU A 1069 -33.48 -9.41 -13.74
CA GLU A 1069 -32.73 -10.65 -13.96
C GLU A 1069 -33.68 -11.83 -14.19
N ASP A 1070 -33.39 -12.61 -15.24
CA ASP A 1070 -34.08 -13.86 -15.52
C ASP A 1070 -33.24 -15.04 -14.99
N LEU A 1071 -33.63 -15.57 -13.84
CA LEU A 1071 -32.93 -16.63 -13.12
C LEU A 1071 -33.40 -18.04 -13.51
N ARG A 1072 -34.34 -18.17 -14.45
CA ARG A 1072 -34.83 -19.48 -14.92
C ARG A 1072 -33.78 -20.25 -15.73
N ASP A 1073 -32.83 -19.55 -16.34
CA ASP A 1073 -31.64 -20.13 -17.00
C ASP A 1073 -30.37 -19.41 -16.51
N PRO A 1074 -29.48 -20.09 -15.76
CA PRO A 1074 -28.22 -19.52 -15.29
C PRO A 1074 -27.32 -18.94 -16.40
N LYS A 1075 -27.49 -19.36 -17.66
CA LYS A 1075 -26.75 -18.84 -18.81
C LYS A 1075 -27.27 -17.50 -19.32
N HIS A 1076 -28.49 -17.11 -18.94
CA HIS A 1076 -29.16 -15.88 -19.37
C HIS A 1076 -29.31 -14.83 -18.26
N ALA A 1077 -28.97 -15.18 -17.02
CA ALA A 1077 -29.02 -14.27 -15.86
C ALA A 1077 -28.14 -13.01 -16.03
N GLU A 1078 -27.13 -13.02 -16.90
CA GLU A 1078 -26.26 -11.86 -17.17
C GLU A 1078 -26.79 -10.88 -18.24
N VAL A 1079 -27.89 -11.18 -18.94
CA VAL A 1079 -28.41 -10.30 -20.01
C VAL A 1079 -29.13 -9.10 -19.39
N ASN A 1080 -28.44 -7.95 -19.34
CA ASN A 1080 -28.94 -6.66 -18.84
C ASN A 1080 -30.16 -6.15 -19.63
N SER A 1081 -31.35 -6.68 -19.35
CA SER A 1081 -32.58 -6.13 -19.90
C SER A 1081 -33.11 -5.02 -19.01
N ALA A 1082 -33.30 -3.82 -19.58
CA ALA A 1082 -33.93 -2.72 -18.86
C ALA A 1082 -35.41 -3.07 -18.60
N GLN A 1083 -35.75 -3.26 -17.33
CA GLN A 1083 -37.08 -3.62 -16.83
C GLN A 1083 -37.40 -2.79 -15.57
N PRO A 1084 -37.51 -1.45 -15.70
CA PRO A 1084 -37.60 -0.57 -14.54
C PRO A 1084 -38.92 -0.75 -13.79
N LEU A 1085 -38.85 -1.16 -12.53
CA LEU A 1085 -40.03 -1.40 -11.69
C LEU A 1085 -40.69 -0.10 -11.22
N LEU A 1086 -39.89 0.87 -10.74
CA LEU A 1086 -40.45 2.08 -10.11
C LEU A 1086 -41.41 2.87 -11.03
N PRO A 1087 -41.07 3.15 -12.30
CA PRO A 1087 -42.02 3.78 -13.22
C PRO A 1087 -43.32 2.99 -13.43
N GLN A 1088 -43.27 1.65 -13.38
CA GLN A 1088 -44.47 0.81 -13.48
C GLN A 1088 -45.37 0.91 -12.24
N LEU A 1089 -44.83 1.34 -11.10
CA LEU A 1089 -45.58 1.63 -9.87
C LEU A 1089 -46.14 3.07 -9.83
N GLY A 1090 -45.96 3.84 -10.91
CA GLY A 1090 -46.33 5.25 -10.97
C GLY A 1090 -45.33 6.17 -10.27
N VAL A 1091 -44.08 5.73 -10.08
CA VAL A 1091 -43.02 6.53 -9.47
C VAL A 1091 -42.14 7.18 -10.53
N THR A 1092 -42.17 8.51 -10.59
CA THR A 1092 -41.38 9.31 -11.54
C THR A 1092 -39.94 9.49 -11.04
N LEU A 1093 -38.96 8.90 -11.73
CA LEU A 1093 -37.54 9.23 -11.55
C LEU A 1093 -37.07 10.15 -12.67
N LYS A 1094 -36.39 11.24 -12.28
CA LYS A 1094 -35.72 12.17 -13.18
C LYS A 1094 -34.25 11.79 -13.32
N ASN A 1095 -33.79 11.62 -14.56
CA ASN A 1095 -32.37 11.49 -14.89
C ASN A 1095 -31.78 12.89 -15.08
N ILE A 1096 -31.20 13.46 -14.01
CA ILE A 1096 -30.65 14.82 -14.05
C ILE A 1096 -29.35 14.81 -14.87
N PHE A 1097 -28.47 13.85 -14.62
CA PHE A 1097 -27.27 13.62 -15.43
C PHE A 1097 -26.66 12.22 -15.23
N GLU A 1098 -25.92 11.77 -16.24
CA GLU A 1098 -25.06 10.57 -16.18
C GLU A 1098 -23.63 10.88 -15.66
N LYS A 1099 -23.21 12.15 -15.74
CA LYS A 1099 -21.96 12.66 -15.18
C LYS A 1099 -22.19 14.06 -14.64
N PRO A 1100 -21.63 14.43 -13.47
CA PRO A 1100 -21.82 15.75 -12.92
C PRO A 1100 -21.30 16.82 -13.89
N PRO A 1101 -22.07 17.89 -14.16
CA PRO A 1101 -21.61 18.97 -15.00
C PRO A 1101 -20.45 19.73 -14.34
N GLU A 1102 -19.44 20.09 -15.14
CA GLU A 1102 -18.20 20.72 -14.65
C GLU A 1102 -18.48 22.09 -14.03
N GLY A 1103 -17.92 22.35 -12.85
CA GLY A 1103 -18.06 23.64 -12.14
C GLY A 1103 -19.41 23.85 -11.43
N HIS A 1104 -20.31 22.88 -11.43
CA HIS A 1104 -21.58 22.94 -10.70
C HIS A 1104 -21.48 22.26 -9.33
N THR A 1105 -22.18 22.81 -8.34
CA THR A 1105 -22.26 22.22 -6.99
C THR A 1105 -23.71 21.99 -6.62
N PHE A 1106 -24.01 20.80 -6.10
CA PHE A 1106 -25.36 20.44 -5.66
C PHE A 1106 -25.43 20.42 -4.15
N ARG A 1107 -26.54 20.93 -3.61
CA ARG A 1107 -26.89 20.91 -2.20
C ARG A 1107 -28.12 20.05 -1.98
N PHE A 1108 -28.10 19.30 -0.87
CA PHE A 1108 -29.19 18.44 -0.45
C PHE A 1108 -29.72 18.93 0.88
N ASP A 1109 -30.88 19.58 0.86
CA ASP A 1109 -31.46 20.23 2.04
C ASP A 1109 -32.54 19.34 2.66
N HIS A 1110 -32.43 19.09 3.97
CA HIS A 1110 -33.45 18.40 4.74
C HIS A 1110 -34.69 19.27 4.89
N ILE A 1111 -35.86 18.70 4.61
CA ILE A 1111 -37.12 19.42 4.76
C ILE A 1111 -37.60 19.36 6.21
N VAL A 1112 -37.34 20.37 7.02
CA VAL A 1112 -37.66 20.44 8.46
C VAL A 1112 -39.08 20.01 8.85
N SER A 1113 -40.05 20.26 7.96
CA SER A 1113 -41.46 20.00 8.21
C SER A 1113 -41.84 18.52 8.07
N GLN A 1114 -40.99 17.68 7.47
CA GLN A 1114 -41.24 16.26 7.33
C GLN A 1114 -41.09 15.54 8.68
N ARG A 1115 -41.92 14.51 8.91
CA ARG A 1115 -41.96 13.75 10.18
C ARG A 1115 -41.51 12.29 10.06
N VAL A 1116 -41.08 11.87 8.88
CA VAL A 1116 -40.64 10.51 8.57
C VAL A 1116 -39.25 10.23 9.17
N LEU A 1117 -38.30 11.15 8.98
CA LEU A 1117 -36.92 11.06 9.47
C LEU A 1117 -36.56 12.32 10.29
N PRO A 1118 -37.11 12.50 11.50
CA PRO A 1118 -36.99 13.74 12.27
C PRO A 1118 -35.57 14.05 12.77
N ASN A 1119 -34.69 13.05 12.84
CA ASN A 1119 -33.31 13.18 13.34
C ASN A 1119 -32.25 13.07 12.22
N ALA A 1120 -32.66 13.10 10.96
CA ALA A 1120 -31.74 13.04 9.83
C ALA A 1120 -30.93 14.36 9.74
N PRO A 1121 -29.70 14.33 9.18
CA PRO A 1121 -28.85 15.51 9.11
C PRO A 1121 -29.49 16.64 8.31
N TRP A 1122 -29.34 17.88 8.76
CA TRP A 1122 -29.98 19.05 8.12
C TRP A 1122 -29.55 19.26 6.66
N GLN A 1123 -28.31 18.91 6.33
CA GLN A 1123 -27.75 19.10 5.00
C GLN A 1123 -26.79 17.95 4.69
N LEU A 1124 -26.76 17.55 3.42
CA LEU A 1124 -25.79 16.61 2.87
C LEU A 1124 -25.05 17.28 1.70
N ILE A 1125 -23.80 16.86 1.47
CA ILE A 1125 -22.99 17.36 0.35
C ILE A 1125 -23.03 16.40 -0.85
N PHE A 1126 -22.82 16.92 -2.06
CA PHE A 1126 -22.65 16.08 -3.24
C PHE A 1126 -21.36 15.26 -3.13
N PRO A 1127 -21.40 13.94 -3.37
CA PRO A 1127 -20.23 13.08 -3.24
C PRO A 1127 -19.20 13.34 -4.34
N THR A 1128 -17.93 13.09 -4.03
CA THR A 1128 -16.80 13.22 -4.99
C THR A 1128 -16.31 11.89 -5.54
N ASN A 1129 -16.81 10.77 -5.00
CA ASN A 1129 -16.45 9.41 -5.36
C ASN A 1129 -17.69 8.52 -5.50
N GLY A 1130 -17.49 7.27 -5.93
CA GLY A 1130 -18.56 6.31 -6.17
C GLY A 1130 -19.37 6.60 -7.44
N ASP A 1131 -20.62 6.16 -7.48
CA ASP A 1131 -21.52 6.42 -8.60
C ASP A 1131 -22.15 7.82 -8.46
N LEU A 1132 -21.69 8.74 -9.30
CA LEU A 1132 -22.09 10.15 -9.26
C LEU A 1132 -23.34 10.45 -10.08
N ARG A 1133 -23.93 9.46 -10.76
CA ARG A 1133 -25.17 9.67 -11.54
C ARG A 1133 -26.29 10.13 -10.61
N LEU A 1134 -26.87 11.30 -10.89
CA LEU A 1134 -27.96 11.83 -10.08
C LEU A 1134 -29.31 11.33 -10.60
N ARG A 1135 -30.05 10.65 -9.72
CA ARG A 1135 -31.43 10.22 -9.95
C ARG A 1135 -32.30 10.79 -8.84
N THR A 1136 -33.11 11.78 -9.18
CA THR A 1136 -34.07 12.37 -8.26
C THR A 1136 -35.46 11.81 -8.51
N ILE A 1137 -36.31 11.89 -7.50
CA ILE A 1137 -37.72 11.53 -7.57
C ILE A 1137 -38.53 12.82 -7.47
N SER A 1138 -39.71 12.84 -8.08
CA SER A 1138 -40.60 14.01 -8.03
C SER A 1138 -42.05 13.56 -7.97
N ASP A 1139 -42.89 14.40 -7.35
CA ASP A 1139 -44.34 14.20 -7.39
C ASP A 1139 -44.97 14.61 -8.73
N GLU A 1140 -44.19 15.21 -9.64
CA GLU A 1140 -44.60 15.48 -11.01
C GLU A 1140 -45.01 14.19 -11.74
N GLY A 1141 -46.26 14.16 -12.22
CA GLY A 1141 -46.83 12.99 -12.90
C GLY A 1141 -47.32 11.89 -11.97
N MET A 1142 -47.13 12.01 -10.65
CA MET A 1142 -47.78 11.13 -9.67
C MET A 1142 -49.21 11.63 -9.41
N ASP A 1143 -50.20 10.74 -9.45
CA ASP A 1143 -51.58 11.09 -9.12
C ASP A 1143 -51.70 11.36 -7.60
N ARG A 1144 -51.72 12.64 -7.22
CA ARG A 1144 -51.81 13.10 -5.82
C ARG A 1144 -53.08 12.62 -5.09
N HIS A 1145 -54.11 12.15 -5.80
CA HIS A 1145 -55.27 11.52 -5.19
C HIS A 1145 -55.05 10.03 -4.86
N VAL A 1146 -53.99 9.43 -5.40
CA VAL A 1146 -53.62 8.02 -5.26
C VAL A 1146 -52.38 7.85 -4.38
N VAL A 1147 -51.50 8.85 -4.27
CA VAL A 1147 -50.30 8.80 -3.43
C VAL A 1147 -50.18 9.97 -2.46
N ARG A 1148 -49.66 9.69 -1.27
CA ARG A 1148 -49.12 10.67 -0.33
C ARG A 1148 -47.61 10.71 -0.49
N TYR A 1149 -47.10 11.87 -0.85
CA TYR A 1149 -45.69 12.10 -1.12
C TYR A 1149 -45.08 13.05 -0.08
N HIS A 1150 -43.99 12.63 0.54
CA HIS A 1150 -43.24 13.42 1.53
C HIS A 1150 -41.78 13.57 1.08
N THR A 1151 -41.39 14.77 0.67
CA THR A 1151 -40.00 15.13 0.42
C THR A 1151 -39.19 15.04 1.72
N LEU A 1152 -38.03 14.38 1.66
CA LEU A 1152 -37.10 14.27 2.78
C LEU A 1152 -35.84 15.10 2.52
N TYR A 1153 -35.30 15.01 1.31
CA TYR A 1153 -34.17 15.83 0.84
C TYR A 1153 -34.46 16.37 -0.56
N ALA A 1154 -34.51 17.70 -0.68
CA ALA A 1154 -34.62 18.38 -1.96
C ALA A 1154 -33.22 18.68 -2.53
N VAL A 1155 -33.07 18.65 -3.85
CA VAL A 1155 -31.81 18.94 -4.54
C VAL A 1155 -31.87 20.31 -5.18
N SER A 1156 -30.91 21.17 -4.85
CA SER A 1156 -30.72 22.45 -5.52
C SER A 1156 -29.29 22.65 -6.00
N ASP A 1157 -29.10 23.33 -7.12
CA ASP A 1157 -27.77 23.78 -7.57
C ASP A 1157 -27.35 25.12 -6.93
N GLU A 1158 -26.16 25.61 -7.25
CA GLU A 1158 -25.64 26.90 -6.76
C GLU A 1158 -26.49 28.12 -7.15
N ARG A 1159 -27.38 27.96 -8.13
CA ARG A 1159 -28.33 28.99 -8.59
C ARG A 1159 -29.71 28.85 -7.97
N SER A 1160 -29.86 27.91 -7.01
CA SER A 1160 -31.14 27.57 -6.37
C SER A 1160 -32.18 27.01 -7.34
N ASN A 1161 -31.78 26.42 -8.46
CA ASN A 1161 -32.72 25.67 -9.30
C ASN A 1161 -33.07 24.34 -8.63
N ASP A 1162 -34.34 23.98 -8.64
CA ASP A 1162 -34.85 22.70 -8.13
C ASP A 1162 -34.60 21.58 -9.15
N HIS A 1163 -33.97 20.49 -8.69
CA HIS A 1163 -33.67 19.29 -9.48
C HIS A 1163 -34.49 18.08 -9.03
N GLY A 1164 -35.52 18.27 -8.20
CA GLY A 1164 -36.32 17.22 -7.58
C GLY A 1164 -35.71 16.72 -6.27
N ASP A 1165 -36.20 15.58 -5.78
CA ASP A 1165 -35.86 15.08 -4.45
C ASP A 1165 -34.84 13.94 -4.52
N ALA A 1166 -33.78 14.01 -3.71
CA ALA A 1166 -32.82 12.92 -3.55
C ALA A 1166 -33.34 11.83 -2.60
N ALA A 1167 -34.33 12.14 -1.77
CA ALA A 1167 -35.02 11.16 -0.96
C ALA A 1167 -36.47 11.57 -0.70
N ALA A 1168 -37.37 10.61 -0.79
CA ALA A 1168 -38.79 10.81 -0.55
C ALA A 1168 -39.44 9.56 0.04
N TYR A 1169 -40.49 9.77 0.84
CA TYR A 1169 -41.38 8.72 1.31
C TYR A 1169 -42.72 8.80 0.57
N ILE A 1170 -43.16 7.67 0.04
CA ILE A 1170 -44.36 7.54 -0.78
C ILE A 1170 -45.27 6.50 -0.13
N GLU A 1171 -46.55 6.83 0.01
CA GLU A 1171 -47.60 5.92 0.46
C GLU A 1171 -48.74 5.95 -0.56
N TRP A 1172 -49.10 4.81 -1.12
CA TRP A 1172 -50.28 4.71 -1.99
C TRP A 1172 -51.52 4.70 -1.10
N THR A 1173 -52.39 5.70 -1.24
CA THR A 1173 -53.59 5.89 -0.41
C THR A 1173 -54.83 5.25 -1.02
N ASN A 1174 -54.86 5.06 -2.35
CA ASN A 1174 -55.97 4.48 -3.10
C ASN A 1174 -55.48 3.55 -4.22
N GLY A 1175 -56.40 2.83 -4.88
CA GLY A 1175 -56.10 1.96 -6.01
C GLY A 1175 -55.49 0.61 -5.62
N ASP A 1176 -54.94 -0.09 -6.62
CA ASP A 1176 -54.44 -1.47 -6.51
C ASP A 1176 -53.30 -1.65 -5.50
N LEU A 1177 -52.53 -0.59 -5.23
CA LEU A 1177 -51.39 -0.57 -4.30
C LEU A 1177 -51.74 0.06 -2.94
N ALA A 1178 -53.03 0.34 -2.67
CA ALA A 1178 -53.46 1.05 -1.46
C ALA A 1178 -52.88 0.42 -0.19
N GLY A 1179 -52.27 1.25 0.66
CA GLY A 1179 -51.56 0.85 1.87
C GLY A 1179 -50.08 0.54 1.67
N GLY A 1180 -49.62 0.30 0.44
CA GLY A 1180 -48.19 0.09 0.13
C GLY A 1180 -47.36 1.35 0.37
N LYS A 1181 -46.07 1.17 0.68
CA LYS A 1181 -45.15 2.27 1.00
C LYS A 1181 -43.78 2.08 0.38
N LEU A 1182 -43.13 3.17 0.01
CA LEU A 1182 -41.77 3.21 -0.53
C LEU A 1182 -40.97 4.34 0.13
N LEU A 1183 -39.80 4.02 0.66
CA LEU A 1183 -38.79 5.01 1.03
C LEU A 1183 -37.66 4.95 0.00
N TYR A 1184 -37.59 5.96 -0.86
CA TYR A 1184 -36.54 6.12 -1.85
C TYR A 1184 -35.42 7.00 -1.29
N VAL A 1185 -34.17 6.55 -1.46
CA VAL A 1185 -32.96 7.27 -1.07
C VAL A 1185 -31.95 7.12 -2.19
N TRP A 1186 -31.55 8.22 -2.80
CA TRP A 1186 -30.51 8.23 -3.82
C TRP A 1186 -29.18 7.74 -3.23
N SER A 1187 -28.47 6.87 -3.96
CA SER A 1187 -27.25 6.20 -3.51
C SER A 1187 -26.16 7.18 -3.06
N GLY A 1188 -26.05 8.34 -3.73
CA GLY A 1188 -25.05 9.36 -3.42
C GLY A 1188 -25.18 9.98 -2.02
N LEU A 1189 -26.39 10.01 -1.44
CA LEU A 1189 -26.57 10.49 -0.06
C LEU A 1189 -25.87 9.60 0.97
N GLN A 1190 -25.63 8.33 0.64
CA GLN A 1190 -24.95 7.38 1.51
C GLN A 1190 -23.42 7.54 1.46
N LEU A 1191 -22.89 8.34 0.53
CA LEU A 1191 -21.46 8.56 0.30
C LEU A 1191 -20.92 9.81 1.01
N ASP A 1192 -21.77 10.60 1.69
CA ASP A 1192 -21.31 11.71 2.54
C ASP A 1192 -20.56 11.13 3.76
N PRO A 1193 -19.24 11.37 3.89
CA PRO A 1193 -18.43 10.73 4.94
C PRO A 1193 -18.79 11.22 6.36
N TYR A 1194 -19.37 12.41 6.49
CA TYR A 1194 -19.66 13.03 7.79
C TYR A 1194 -21.09 12.74 8.26
N ASN A 1195 -22.04 12.84 7.35
CA ASN A 1195 -23.47 12.86 7.70
C ASN A 1195 -24.21 11.55 7.33
N SER A 1196 -23.66 10.72 6.45
CA SER A 1196 -24.27 9.43 6.08
C SER A 1196 -24.55 8.51 7.28
N PRO A 1197 -23.67 8.38 8.29
CA PRO A 1197 -23.98 7.58 9.48
C PRO A 1197 -25.25 8.04 10.21
N MET A 1198 -25.47 9.35 10.35
CA MET A 1198 -26.68 9.90 10.98
C MET A 1198 -27.93 9.68 10.13
N LEU A 1199 -27.80 9.77 8.80
CA LEU A 1199 -28.88 9.46 7.86
C LEU A 1199 -29.27 7.98 7.96
N LEU A 1200 -28.30 7.06 7.84
CA LEU A 1200 -28.54 5.61 7.92
C LEU A 1200 -29.09 5.21 9.29
N HIS A 1201 -28.59 5.80 10.38
CA HIS A 1201 -29.16 5.63 11.72
C HIS A 1201 -30.66 5.98 11.74
N SER A 1202 -31.02 7.15 11.20
CA SER A 1202 -32.42 7.62 11.17
C SER A 1202 -33.32 6.69 10.35
N ILE A 1203 -32.83 6.22 9.20
CA ILE A 1203 -33.58 5.33 8.30
C ILE A 1203 -33.77 3.93 8.92
N PHE A 1204 -32.74 3.35 9.52
CA PHE A 1204 -32.88 2.04 10.16
C PHE A 1204 -33.71 2.11 11.43
N ARG A 1205 -33.62 3.20 12.20
CA ARG A 1205 -34.55 3.44 13.30
C ARG A 1205 -36.00 3.51 12.80
N PHE A 1206 -36.26 4.23 11.71
CA PHE A 1206 -37.57 4.28 11.07
C PHE A 1206 -38.06 2.88 10.65
N ALA A 1207 -37.19 2.07 10.04
CA ALA A 1207 -37.48 0.69 9.66
C ALA A 1207 -37.85 -0.18 10.87
N ILE A 1208 -37.07 -0.11 11.95
CA ILE A 1208 -37.29 -0.84 13.20
C ILE A 1208 -38.62 -0.43 13.84
N GLU A 1209 -38.91 0.87 13.91
CA GLU A 1209 -40.16 1.37 14.44
C GLU A 1209 -41.37 0.92 13.62
N HIS A 1210 -41.25 0.87 12.28
CA HIS A 1210 -42.31 0.37 11.41
C HIS A 1210 -42.54 -1.13 11.61
N ALA A 1211 -41.48 -1.93 11.70
CA ALA A 1211 -41.55 -3.36 11.95
C ALA A 1211 -42.18 -3.72 13.31
N LYS A 1212 -42.06 -2.83 14.30
CA LYS A 1212 -42.66 -2.95 15.65
C LYS A 1212 -44.15 -2.57 15.70
N LYS A 1213 -44.63 -1.66 14.83
CA LYS A 1213 -45.98 -1.04 14.93
C LYS A 1213 -47.14 -1.91 14.42
N THR A 1214 -46.88 -2.91 13.59
CA THR A 1214 -47.92 -3.76 12.98
C THR A 1214 -48.17 -5.01 13.83
N LYS A 1215 -49.28 -5.04 14.57
CA LYS A 1215 -49.83 -6.27 15.18
C LYS A 1215 -50.98 -6.79 14.34
#